data_AF-A0A556UFX1-F1
#
_entry.id   AF-A0A556UFX1-F1
#
_cell.length_a   1.000
_cell.length_b   1.000
_cell.length_c   1.000
_cell.angle_alpha   90.00
_cell.angle_beta   90.00
_cell.angle_gamma   90.00
#
_symmetry.space_group_name_H-M   'P 1'
#
loop_
_entity.id
_entity.type
_entity.pdbx_description
1 polymer ?
#
loop_
_entity_poly.entity_id
_entity_poly.type
_entity_poly.pdbx_seq_one_letter_code
_entity_poly.pdbx_strand_id
1 'polypeptide(L)'
;MAVSRRSAHHHGALSSPPRSVLLSSPTPETPSVTPDSAPLSPAEGGAAAVEVLVPAASPGSPDPAVCAQGASAAGEESLGVGGAFRELFEACRNGDVSRVKRLVDSVNVNAKDVSGRKSTPLHFAAGFGRKDVVEHLLRTGANVHARDDGGLIPLHNACSFGHAEVVSVLLCQGADPNARDNWNYTPLHEAAIKGKIDVCIGEYKKDELLEAARSGNEDKLMALLTPLNVNCHASDGRKSTPLHLAAGYNRVRIVQLLLQYGADVHAKDKGGLVPLHNACSYGHYEVTELLLKHGACVNAMDLWQFTPLHEAASKNRGEVCSLLLSHGADPTILNCHGKSAIELAHTPELRDRLAYEFKGHALLQAARDADLTKLKKVPPDIINFKHPHSQDSALKTFQLETRMQTIASLRRQKQETSTLGLVPLHNACSYGHYEVAELLVRHGASVNVADLWKFTPLHEAAAKGKYEICKLLLKHGADPSKKNRDGNVALDMVKDGDTDIQDLLRGDAALLDAAKKGCLARVQKLIVDGEYHYNFTYLDELMELLQQNNLQPGFELMGSINNTFSDFENKTQVCEWRRLVYLTAQRYIEKYGLDVVSQWNFETWNEPNNKDFDNVTMTIQGFLNYYDACLSGLRDASVSLRLGGPGDSCHTPPHSPYCWALLQHCHDGQHTHTLKNHADTQSIHYIALHKKGGGSTLPILQQLIETMQEIQRRFPLFRSLPVYNDEADPLVGWNKPLVWRADVTYAAMVIKDLLIADVNNTINFTLLSNDNAFLSYYPHQFTQRTLTARFQINNTHTPYVQFLRKPVLTAMGLLALLDVLYVMRYMDNMVSNPYEVWRLMGSPDYPSVQQLTQIRGQEVTRAHTHTLIIKLSDPDFLCVCVRVQDAQTDGPFPVPTQGDLSLRVKLPVPSILLIHLCARSTHTPGQVKGLCFVSISKGQVLMVWKDHDVGTKCVKTYEVEFSRDGVSFQRINFRDTVFTSHTFTPESLEVCGWYRVRAVDFWDRAGPYSSIERYTDFC
;
A
#
# COMPACT_ATOMS: atom_id res chain seq x y z
N MET A 1 -3.27 -12.67 -4.13
CA MET A 1 -3.28 -14.13 -3.85
C MET A 1 -1.93 -14.52 -3.28
N ALA A 2 -1.86 -15.00 -2.03
CA ALA A 2 -0.67 -15.66 -1.50
C ALA A 2 -0.88 -17.18 -1.57
N VAL A 3 -0.01 -17.90 -2.29
CA VAL A 3 -0.02 -19.37 -2.31
C VAL A 3 1.13 -19.84 -1.43
N SER A 4 0.85 -20.11 -0.16
CA SER A 4 1.84 -20.71 0.75
C SER A 4 2.41 -22.00 0.14
N ARG A 5 3.73 -22.03 -0.05
CA ARG A 5 4.44 -23.14 -0.68
C ARG A 5 5.17 -23.98 0.38
N ARG A 6 4.47 -25.02 0.84
CA ARG A 6 5.03 -26.22 1.51
C ARG A 6 5.73 -26.01 2.86
N SER A 7 5.01 -26.32 3.93
CA SER A 7 5.59 -26.96 5.12
C SER A 7 4.92 -28.33 5.32
N ALA A 8 5.68 -29.41 5.08
CA ALA A 8 5.14 -30.79 5.09
C ALA A 8 6.17 -31.84 5.55
N HIS A 9 7.10 -31.46 6.43
CA HIS A 9 8.06 -32.40 7.04
C HIS A 9 8.31 -32.08 8.52
N HIS A 10 7.71 -32.87 9.40
CA HIS A 10 8.35 -33.25 10.67
C HIS A 10 7.90 -34.65 11.08
N HIS A 11 8.76 -35.65 10.83
CA HIS A 11 8.77 -36.86 11.63
C HIS A 11 9.72 -36.64 12.80
N GLY A 12 9.19 -36.69 14.03
CA GLY A 12 9.95 -36.81 15.26
C GLY A 12 9.58 -38.14 15.93
N ALA A 13 10.55 -39.03 16.14
CA ALA A 13 10.29 -40.36 16.69
C ALA A 13 10.17 -40.33 18.22
N LEU A 14 9.22 -41.08 18.77
CA LEU A 14 9.18 -41.46 20.19
C LEU A 14 8.93 -42.96 20.34
N SER A 15 9.51 -43.53 21.39
CA SER A 15 9.73 -44.97 21.57
C SER A 15 8.60 -45.70 22.28
N SER A 16 8.21 -46.87 21.75
CA SER A 16 7.56 -47.95 22.51
C SER A 16 8.57 -48.62 23.46
N PRO A 17 8.16 -49.19 24.63
CA PRO A 17 7.38 -50.45 24.71
C PRO A 17 6.38 -50.47 25.92
N PRO A 18 5.78 -51.60 26.40
CA PRO A 18 5.79 -52.98 25.90
C PRO A 18 4.40 -53.66 25.70
N ARG A 19 4.47 -54.93 25.27
CA ARG A 19 3.43 -55.97 25.05
C ARG A 19 2.38 -56.07 26.19
N SER A 20 1.16 -56.59 26.03
CA SER A 20 0.76 -57.89 25.41
C SER A 20 -0.82 -58.03 25.41
N VAL A 21 -1.55 -59.07 24.96
CA VAL A 21 -1.28 -60.41 24.37
C VAL A 21 -2.54 -61.01 23.65
N LEU A 22 -2.36 -61.95 22.70
CA LEU A 22 -3.37 -62.93 22.13
C LEU A 22 -4.61 -62.38 21.38
N LEU A 23 -5.35 -63.15 20.52
CA LEU A 23 -5.43 -64.62 20.27
C LEU A 23 -5.86 -64.93 18.79
N SER A 24 -5.45 -66.09 18.23
CA SER A 24 -6.02 -66.89 17.08
C SER A 24 -6.51 -66.19 15.79
N SER A 25 -5.99 -66.41 14.56
CA SER A 25 -5.79 -67.66 13.74
C SER A 25 -7.06 -68.21 13.06
N PRO A 26 -7.01 -68.86 11.87
CA PRO A 26 -5.85 -69.52 11.25
C PRO A 26 -5.57 -69.26 9.74
N THR A 27 -4.42 -69.82 9.33
CA THR A 27 -3.91 -70.18 7.98
C THR A 27 -4.79 -71.25 7.27
N PRO A 28 -4.55 -71.69 6.00
CA PRO A 28 -3.28 -71.79 5.24
C PRO A 28 -3.38 -71.28 3.76
N GLU A 29 -2.45 -71.48 2.79
CA GLU A 29 -1.27 -72.35 2.65
C GLU A 29 0.04 -71.61 2.26
N THR A 30 0.96 -72.28 1.55
CA THR A 30 2.38 -71.96 1.23
C THR A 30 2.69 -72.62 -0.16
N PRO A 31 3.93 -72.87 -0.68
CA PRO A 31 5.29 -72.57 -0.19
C PRO A 31 6.38 -72.09 -1.20
N SER A 32 7.47 -71.58 -0.59
CA SER A 32 8.92 -71.80 -0.88
C SER A 32 9.56 -71.27 -2.20
N VAL A 33 10.91 -71.17 -2.35
CA VAL A 33 12.06 -71.67 -1.56
C VAL A 33 13.19 -70.59 -1.41
N THR A 34 14.06 -70.74 -0.41
CA THR A 34 15.32 -69.99 -0.12
C THR A 34 16.55 -70.89 -0.48
N PRO A 35 17.80 -70.83 0.08
CA PRO A 35 18.51 -69.86 0.94
C PRO A 35 20.00 -69.60 0.51
N ASP A 36 20.85 -69.20 1.47
CA ASP A 36 22.34 -69.32 1.55
C ASP A 36 23.24 -68.36 0.71
N SER A 37 24.39 -67.88 1.21
CA SER A 37 24.98 -67.89 2.59
C SER A 37 26.04 -66.78 2.79
N ALA A 38 26.50 -66.58 4.04
CA ALA A 38 27.46 -65.55 4.50
C ALA A 38 28.95 -66.08 4.49
N PRO A 39 30.01 -65.47 5.09
CA PRO A 39 30.08 -64.30 6.00
C PRO A 39 31.36 -63.37 5.89
N LEU A 40 31.56 -62.53 6.92
CA LEU A 40 32.80 -61.85 7.41
C LEU A 40 33.13 -60.40 6.97
N SER A 41 33.97 -59.77 7.82
CA SER A 41 34.31 -58.34 7.98
C SER A 41 35.82 -58.23 8.38
N PRO A 42 36.44 -57.08 8.76
CA PRO A 42 35.92 -55.71 9.02
C PRO A 42 36.81 -54.53 8.51
N ALA A 43 36.48 -53.32 9.00
CA ALA A 43 37.35 -52.15 9.29
C ALA A 43 37.28 -50.88 8.40
N GLU A 44 36.98 -49.77 9.08
CA GLU A 44 37.42 -48.37 8.91
C GLU A 44 37.22 -47.59 7.58
N GLY A 45 36.49 -46.47 7.70
CA GLY A 45 37.10 -45.15 7.44
C GLY A 45 36.55 -44.29 6.29
N GLY A 46 36.14 -43.06 6.62
CA GLY A 46 36.06 -41.94 5.66
C GLY A 46 34.69 -41.66 5.03
N ALA A 47 34.47 -40.40 4.63
CA ALA A 47 33.23 -39.94 4.03
C ALA A 47 33.45 -39.35 2.64
N ALA A 48 32.62 -39.75 1.67
CA ALA A 48 32.30 -39.00 0.46
C ALA A 48 30.96 -39.51 -0.10
N ALA A 49 30.28 -38.69 -0.88
CA ALA A 49 29.17 -39.11 -1.73
C ALA A 49 29.67 -39.48 -3.13
N VAL A 50 28.94 -40.36 -3.82
CA VAL A 50 28.87 -40.63 -5.28
C VAL A 50 27.96 -41.86 -5.40
N GLU A 51 26.75 -41.76 -5.98
CA GLU A 51 26.44 -42.08 -7.39
C GLU A 51 26.38 -43.63 -7.63
N VAL A 52 25.85 -44.27 -8.68
CA VAL A 52 25.41 -43.87 -10.03
C VAL A 52 24.27 -44.80 -10.52
N LEU A 53 23.68 -44.43 -11.67
CA LEU A 53 23.10 -45.23 -12.78
C LEU A 53 21.56 -45.23 -12.85
N VAL A 54 20.92 -45.11 -14.03
CA VAL A 54 21.35 -45.21 -15.46
C VAL A 54 20.49 -44.24 -16.31
N PRO A 55 20.78 -43.97 -17.61
CA PRO A 55 22.03 -44.16 -18.38
C PRO A 55 22.51 -42.86 -19.07
N ALA A 56 23.62 -42.92 -19.83
CA ALA A 56 24.15 -41.78 -20.60
C ALA A 56 24.27 -42.08 -22.10
N ALA A 57 24.08 -41.05 -22.93
CA ALA A 57 24.62 -40.93 -24.30
C ALA A 57 24.72 -39.44 -24.66
N SER A 58 25.90 -39.01 -25.15
CA SER A 58 26.32 -37.61 -25.34
C SER A 58 26.76 -37.41 -26.81
N PRO A 59 27.51 -36.35 -27.24
CA PRO A 59 27.87 -35.06 -26.62
C PRO A 59 27.66 -33.84 -27.58
N GLY A 60 28.09 -32.62 -27.20
CA GLY A 60 28.12 -31.49 -28.16
C GLY A 60 28.42 -30.08 -27.64
N SER A 61 29.51 -29.85 -26.89
CA SER A 61 30.12 -28.52 -26.71
C SER A 61 31.50 -28.46 -27.40
N PRO A 62 32.03 -27.27 -27.72
CA PRO A 62 33.05 -26.70 -26.80
C PRO A 62 33.17 -25.17 -26.74
N ASP A 63 33.96 -24.73 -25.77
CA ASP A 63 34.64 -23.43 -25.58
C ASP A 63 36.05 -23.81 -25.02
N PRO A 64 37.06 -22.91 -24.84
CA PRO A 64 37.27 -21.55 -25.35
C PRO A 64 38.67 -21.35 -26.00
N ALA A 65 39.01 -20.14 -26.49
CA ALA A 65 40.41 -19.78 -26.86
C ALA A 65 40.71 -18.26 -26.81
N VAL A 66 42.00 -17.91 -26.67
CA VAL A 66 42.56 -16.53 -26.66
C VAL A 66 43.60 -16.38 -27.80
N CYS A 67 43.89 -15.14 -28.20
CA CYS A 67 44.86 -14.64 -29.21
C CYS A 67 46.09 -15.54 -29.52
N ALA A 68 46.70 -15.55 -30.73
CA ALA A 68 46.96 -14.41 -31.64
C ALA A 68 47.45 -14.79 -33.07
N GLN A 69 47.30 -13.85 -34.03
CA GLN A 69 48.12 -13.53 -35.25
C GLN A 69 48.62 -14.62 -36.23
N GLY A 70 48.44 -14.43 -37.56
CA GLY A 70 49.01 -15.33 -38.60
C GLY A 70 48.73 -15.04 -40.12
N ALA A 71 49.02 -13.83 -40.61
CA ALA A 71 49.20 -13.38 -42.02
C ALA A 71 48.71 -14.17 -43.30
N SER A 72 47.93 -13.47 -44.15
CA SER A 72 47.88 -13.54 -45.64
C SER A 72 47.20 -14.78 -46.32
N ALA A 73 46.66 -14.72 -47.56
CA ALA A 73 46.60 -13.66 -48.59
C ALA A 73 45.35 -13.77 -49.51
N ALA A 74 45.03 -12.67 -50.20
CA ALA A 74 44.28 -12.53 -51.47
C ALA A 74 42.84 -13.10 -51.62
N GLY A 75 41.91 -12.22 -52.03
CA GLY A 75 40.54 -12.54 -52.43
C GLY A 75 39.65 -11.29 -52.40
N GLU A 76 39.40 -10.67 -53.56
CA GLU A 76 38.55 -9.48 -53.69
C GLU A 76 37.06 -9.85 -53.80
N GLU A 77 36.15 -9.15 -53.11
CA GLU A 77 34.82 -8.86 -53.67
C GLU A 77 34.04 -7.73 -52.94
N SER A 78 33.62 -6.72 -53.71
CA SER A 78 32.60 -5.69 -53.41
C SER A 78 32.66 -4.86 -52.11
N LEU A 79 32.86 -3.54 -52.26
CA LEU A 79 32.62 -2.53 -51.21
C LEU A 79 31.13 -2.15 -51.14
N GLY A 80 30.41 -2.69 -50.16
CA GLY A 80 29.02 -2.34 -49.84
C GLY A 80 28.88 -1.38 -48.64
N VAL A 81 27.78 -0.62 -48.58
CA VAL A 81 27.50 0.43 -47.58
C VAL A 81 27.56 -0.06 -46.12
N GLY A 82 27.38 -1.37 -45.87
CA GLY A 82 27.50 -1.96 -44.53
C GLY A 82 28.91 -1.89 -43.91
N GLY A 83 29.96 -1.64 -44.69
CA GLY A 83 31.35 -1.60 -44.19
C GLY A 83 31.61 -0.46 -43.21
N ALA A 84 31.22 0.77 -43.55
CA ALA A 84 31.56 1.97 -42.77
C ALA A 84 30.95 1.98 -41.36
N PHE A 85 29.72 1.50 -41.21
CA PHE A 85 29.06 1.40 -39.90
C PHE A 85 29.81 0.45 -38.96
N ARG A 86 30.32 -0.68 -39.47
CA ARG A 86 31.06 -1.68 -38.67
C ARG A 86 32.30 -1.08 -38.01
N GLU A 87 33.04 -0.22 -38.72
CA GLU A 87 34.22 0.44 -38.17
C GLU A 87 33.90 1.43 -37.04
N LEU A 88 32.77 2.15 -37.12
CA LEU A 88 32.37 3.10 -36.08
C LEU A 88 32.06 2.39 -34.76
N PHE A 89 31.32 1.28 -34.80
CA PHE A 89 31.03 0.47 -33.61
C PHE A 89 32.29 -0.16 -33.01
N GLU A 90 33.26 -0.57 -33.84
CA GLU A 90 34.55 -1.09 -33.38
C GLU A 90 35.40 0.00 -32.72
N ALA A 91 35.47 1.20 -33.30
CA ALA A 91 36.14 2.35 -32.69
C ALA A 91 35.54 2.73 -31.31
N CYS A 92 34.21 2.68 -31.19
CA CYS A 92 33.50 2.97 -29.93
C CYS A 92 33.76 1.90 -28.85
N ARG A 93 33.85 0.62 -29.22
CA ARG A 93 34.24 -0.49 -28.32
C ARG A 93 35.67 -0.33 -27.82
N ASN A 94 36.59 -0.05 -28.74
CA ASN A 94 38.03 -0.02 -28.46
C ASN A 94 38.48 1.27 -27.76
N GLY A 95 37.67 2.33 -27.78
CA GLY A 95 37.99 3.60 -27.13
C GLY A 95 38.79 4.57 -28.02
N ASP A 96 38.85 4.33 -29.34
CA ASP A 96 39.60 5.17 -30.28
C ASP A 96 38.83 6.47 -30.58
N VAL A 97 38.90 7.42 -29.64
CA VAL A 97 38.31 8.77 -29.75
C VAL A 97 38.71 9.44 -31.06
N SER A 98 39.92 9.20 -31.57
CA SER A 98 40.45 9.82 -32.79
C SER A 98 39.84 9.23 -34.06
N ARG A 99 39.52 7.94 -34.09
CA ARG A 99 38.79 7.28 -35.20
C ARG A 99 37.28 7.54 -35.11
N VAL A 100 36.70 7.52 -33.92
CA VAL A 100 35.30 7.94 -33.70
C VAL A 100 35.10 9.36 -34.26
N LYS A 101 35.97 10.32 -33.92
CA LYS A 101 35.96 11.71 -34.45
C LYS A 101 36.00 11.84 -35.98
N ARG A 102 36.44 10.82 -36.73
CA ARG A 102 36.49 10.83 -38.21
C ARG A 102 35.35 10.06 -38.86
N LEU A 103 34.71 9.14 -38.12
CA LEU A 103 33.65 8.27 -38.62
C LEU A 103 32.25 8.69 -38.14
N VAL A 104 32.16 9.44 -37.03
CA VAL A 104 30.86 9.86 -36.47
C VAL A 104 30.39 11.17 -37.10
N ASP A 105 29.12 11.22 -37.49
CA ASP A 105 28.44 12.40 -38.01
C ASP A 105 27.01 12.52 -37.47
N SER A 106 26.31 13.62 -37.78
CA SER A 106 24.95 13.88 -37.31
C SER A 106 23.87 12.94 -37.87
N VAL A 107 24.18 12.15 -38.90
CA VAL A 107 23.30 11.13 -39.49
C VAL A 107 23.53 9.77 -38.82
N ASN A 108 24.78 9.45 -38.47
CA ASN A 108 25.18 8.13 -38.00
C ASN A 108 25.40 8.00 -36.48
N VAL A 109 25.50 9.10 -35.72
CA VAL A 109 25.74 9.09 -34.26
C VAL A 109 24.69 8.29 -33.46
N ASN A 110 23.45 8.21 -33.98
CA ASN A 110 22.34 7.43 -33.42
C ASN A 110 21.98 6.19 -34.26
N ALA A 111 22.83 5.78 -35.20
CA ALA A 111 22.61 4.58 -36.00
C ALA A 111 22.54 3.33 -35.10
N LYS A 112 21.79 2.33 -35.55
CA LYS A 112 21.57 1.07 -34.84
C LYS A 112 22.28 -0.06 -35.57
N ASP A 113 22.91 -0.97 -34.84
CA ASP A 113 23.61 -2.10 -35.46
C ASP A 113 22.62 -3.10 -36.10
N VAL A 114 22.97 -3.62 -37.28
CA VAL A 114 22.06 -4.45 -38.10
C VAL A 114 22.17 -5.95 -37.83
N SER A 115 23.16 -6.37 -37.04
CA SER A 115 23.51 -7.78 -36.78
C SER A 115 23.39 -8.20 -35.31
N GLY A 116 22.95 -7.29 -34.44
CA GLY A 116 22.80 -7.51 -33.00
C GLY A 116 21.48 -6.93 -32.50
N ARG A 117 21.47 -6.40 -31.27
CA ARG A 117 20.24 -5.93 -30.60
C ARG A 117 19.82 -4.52 -31.01
N LYS A 118 20.23 -4.01 -32.18
CA LYS A 118 19.98 -2.63 -32.63
C LYS A 118 20.42 -1.56 -31.60
N SER A 119 21.58 -1.77 -30.99
CA SER A 119 22.21 -0.85 -30.05
C SER A 119 22.95 0.28 -30.80
N THR A 120 23.07 1.47 -30.18
CA THR A 120 23.72 2.65 -30.78
C THR A 120 25.20 2.79 -30.35
N PRO A 121 26.04 3.58 -31.04
CA PRO A 121 27.45 3.79 -30.66
C PRO A 121 27.65 4.13 -29.17
N LEU A 122 26.72 4.89 -28.58
CA LEU A 122 26.74 5.26 -27.15
C LEU A 122 26.52 4.07 -26.21
N HIS A 123 25.72 3.07 -26.60
CA HIS A 123 25.55 1.83 -25.83
C HIS A 123 26.87 1.05 -25.73
N PHE A 124 27.64 1.00 -26.82
CA PHE A 124 28.94 0.34 -26.85
C PHE A 124 29.96 1.14 -26.02
N ALA A 125 30.08 2.45 -26.24
CA ALA A 125 31.00 3.29 -25.47
C ALA A 125 30.73 3.21 -23.95
N ALA A 126 29.46 3.21 -23.54
CA ALA A 126 29.07 3.06 -22.14
C ALA A 126 29.36 1.67 -21.56
N GLY A 127 29.04 0.60 -22.30
CA GLY A 127 29.27 -0.79 -21.86
C GLY A 127 30.73 -1.23 -21.83
N PHE A 128 31.63 -0.52 -22.51
CA PHE A 128 33.07 -0.73 -22.43
C PHE A 128 33.80 0.36 -21.59
N GLY A 129 33.05 1.16 -20.83
CA GLY A 129 33.60 2.14 -19.88
C GLY A 129 34.38 3.29 -20.51
N ARG A 130 34.15 3.58 -21.80
CA ARG A 130 34.95 4.52 -22.61
C ARG A 130 34.51 5.96 -22.37
N LYS A 131 34.71 6.48 -21.16
CA LYS A 131 34.31 7.83 -20.71
C LYS A 131 34.53 8.92 -21.77
N ASP A 132 35.74 9.07 -22.29
CA ASP A 132 36.07 10.10 -23.29
C ASP A 132 35.29 9.96 -24.61
N VAL A 133 34.96 8.72 -25.00
CA VAL A 133 34.10 8.43 -26.16
C VAL A 133 32.63 8.68 -25.83
N VAL A 134 32.15 8.28 -24.64
CA VAL A 134 30.79 8.56 -24.16
C VAL A 134 30.53 10.05 -24.16
N GLU A 135 31.40 10.84 -23.54
CA GLU A 135 31.29 12.29 -23.53
C GLU A 135 31.37 12.89 -24.95
N HIS A 136 32.24 12.37 -25.82
CA HIS A 136 32.33 12.87 -27.20
C HIS A 136 31.07 12.54 -28.01
N LEU A 137 30.51 11.34 -27.91
CA LEU A 137 29.28 10.94 -28.59
C LEU A 137 28.08 11.79 -28.10
N LEU A 138 27.97 12.03 -26.79
CA LEU A 138 26.96 12.93 -26.21
C LEU A 138 27.12 14.36 -26.76
N ARG A 139 28.35 14.91 -26.78
CA ARG A 139 28.67 16.20 -27.41
C ARG A 139 28.33 16.26 -28.91
N THR A 140 28.25 15.13 -29.60
CA THR A 140 27.90 15.00 -31.03
C THR A 140 26.41 14.64 -31.25
N GLY A 141 25.60 14.62 -30.20
CA GLY A 141 24.14 14.43 -30.30
C GLY A 141 23.66 12.99 -30.19
N ALA A 142 24.45 12.09 -29.60
CA ALA A 142 23.98 10.77 -29.22
C ALA A 142 22.86 10.87 -28.16
N ASN A 143 21.72 10.23 -28.41
CA ASN A 143 20.56 10.25 -27.51
C ASN A 143 20.82 9.34 -26.29
N VAL A 144 20.90 9.96 -25.11
CA VAL A 144 21.15 9.28 -23.83
C VAL A 144 20.01 8.33 -23.39
N HIS A 145 18.81 8.51 -23.94
CA HIS A 145 17.64 7.64 -23.76
C HIS A 145 17.35 6.75 -24.98
N ALA A 146 18.29 6.64 -25.94
CA ALA A 146 18.12 5.73 -27.07
C ALA A 146 17.92 4.30 -26.55
N ARG A 147 16.87 3.62 -27.02
CA ARG A 147 16.57 2.23 -26.63
C ARG A 147 17.04 1.25 -27.70
N ASP A 148 17.70 0.18 -27.29
CA ASP A 148 17.98 -0.97 -28.14
C ASP A 148 16.79 -1.97 -28.16
N ASP A 149 16.85 -3.07 -28.90
CA ASP A 149 15.77 -4.06 -29.01
C ASP A 149 15.50 -4.83 -27.70
N GLY A 150 16.43 -4.79 -26.74
CA GLY A 150 16.18 -5.24 -25.37
C GLY A 150 15.46 -4.19 -24.52
N GLY A 151 15.27 -2.97 -25.03
CA GLY A 151 14.71 -1.83 -24.31
C GLY A 151 15.72 -1.10 -23.42
N LEU A 152 16.97 -1.57 -23.33
CA LEU A 152 18.04 -0.97 -22.54
C LEU A 152 18.40 0.42 -23.11
N ILE A 153 18.84 1.32 -22.23
CA ILE A 153 19.51 2.57 -22.57
C ILE A 153 21.02 2.47 -22.23
N PRO A 154 21.90 3.38 -22.71
CA PRO A 154 23.33 3.34 -22.41
C PRO A 154 23.70 3.30 -20.91
N LEU A 155 22.85 3.87 -20.04
CA LEU A 155 23.05 3.82 -18.59
C LEU A 155 22.94 2.38 -18.03
N HIS A 156 22.06 1.53 -18.56
CA HIS A 156 22.02 0.09 -18.18
C HIS A 156 23.38 -0.56 -18.41
N ASN A 157 23.99 -0.31 -19.58
CA ASN A 157 25.29 -0.88 -19.90
C ASN A 157 26.40 -0.36 -18.97
N ALA A 158 26.45 0.95 -18.71
CA ALA A 158 27.43 1.53 -17.78
C ALA A 158 27.30 0.95 -16.36
N CYS A 159 26.07 0.78 -15.88
CA CYS A 159 25.78 0.18 -14.58
C CYS A 159 26.11 -1.32 -14.54
N SER A 160 25.70 -2.10 -15.54
CA SER A 160 25.95 -3.56 -15.64
C SER A 160 27.45 -3.87 -15.53
N PHE A 161 28.29 -3.15 -16.27
CA PHE A 161 29.74 -3.37 -16.19
C PHE A 161 30.42 -2.65 -15.01
N GLY A 162 29.71 -1.72 -14.35
CA GLY A 162 30.15 -1.08 -13.09
C GLY A 162 31.03 0.15 -13.26
N HIS A 163 30.88 0.86 -14.37
CA HIS A 163 31.72 2.01 -14.71
C HIS A 163 31.23 3.26 -13.99
N ALA A 164 31.47 3.36 -12.68
CA ALA A 164 30.94 4.43 -11.80
C ALA A 164 31.16 5.85 -12.33
N GLU A 165 32.32 6.16 -12.95
CA GLU A 165 32.55 7.45 -13.60
C GLU A 165 31.63 7.70 -14.81
N VAL A 166 31.36 6.67 -15.60
CA VAL A 166 30.45 6.75 -16.76
C VAL A 166 28.99 6.80 -16.30
N VAL A 167 28.64 6.11 -15.22
CA VAL A 167 27.33 6.22 -14.55
C VAL A 167 27.11 7.65 -14.05
N SER A 168 28.09 8.23 -13.34
CA SER A 168 28.05 9.64 -12.91
C SER A 168 27.90 10.59 -14.10
N VAL A 169 28.71 10.45 -15.15
CA VAL A 169 28.61 11.28 -16.37
C VAL A 169 27.22 11.15 -17.02
N LEU A 170 26.67 9.94 -17.14
CA LEU A 170 25.36 9.73 -17.77
C LEU A 170 24.22 10.30 -16.93
N LEU A 171 24.22 10.09 -15.61
CA LEU A 171 23.24 10.69 -14.69
C LEU A 171 23.30 12.23 -14.72
N CYS A 172 24.50 12.81 -14.70
CA CYS A 172 24.73 14.24 -14.87
C CYS A 172 24.41 14.77 -16.30
N GLN A 173 24.10 13.89 -17.25
CA GLN A 173 23.59 14.21 -18.58
C GLN A 173 22.11 13.82 -18.74
N GLY A 174 21.39 13.65 -17.63
CA GLY A 174 19.94 13.43 -17.60
C GLY A 174 19.50 12.00 -17.93
N ALA A 175 20.42 11.03 -18.00
CA ALA A 175 20.07 9.63 -18.19
C ALA A 175 19.15 9.16 -17.05
N ASP A 176 17.95 8.69 -17.39
CA ASP A 176 16.94 8.29 -16.42
C ASP A 176 17.38 7.04 -15.61
N PRO A 177 17.63 7.14 -14.28
CA PRO A 177 18.02 6.00 -13.45
C PRO A 177 16.91 4.97 -13.28
N ASN A 178 15.67 5.31 -13.61
CA ASN A 178 14.48 4.47 -13.54
C ASN A 178 14.06 3.92 -14.92
N ALA A 179 14.85 4.16 -15.97
CA ALA A 179 14.54 3.72 -17.33
C ALA A 179 14.36 2.21 -17.37
N ARG A 180 13.15 1.73 -17.66
CA ARG A 180 12.83 0.30 -17.71
C ARG A 180 13.10 -0.29 -19.08
N ASP A 181 13.86 -1.39 -19.14
CA ASP A 181 14.04 -2.20 -20.34
C ASP A 181 12.83 -3.13 -20.59
N ASN A 182 12.91 -4.03 -21.58
CA ASN A 182 11.81 -4.93 -21.93
C ASN A 182 11.60 -6.07 -20.91
N TRP A 183 12.51 -6.26 -19.95
CA TRP A 183 12.37 -7.13 -18.78
C TRP A 183 11.99 -6.34 -17.51
N ASN A 184 11.68 -5.04 -17.67
CA ASN A 184 11.34 -4.10 -16.62
C ASN A 184 12.50 -3.80 -15.63
N TYR A 185 13.75 -4.09 -16.01
CA TYR A 185 14.93 -3.75 -15.24
C TYR A 185 15.37 -2.30 -15.47
N THR A 186 15.87 -1.67 -14.40
CA THR A 186 16.49 -0.34 -14.42
C THR A 186 18.01 -0.47 -14.48
N PRO A 187 18.76 0.60 -14.79
CA PRO A 187 20.21 0.58 -14.67
C PRO A 187 20.70 0.20 -13.27
N LEU A 188 19.99 0.59 -12.19
CA LEU A 188 20.38 0.18 -10.84
C LEU A 188 20.16 -1.33 -10.59
N HIS A 189 19.13 -1.94 -11.20
CA HIS A 189 19.00 -3.40 -11.20
C HIS A 189 20.18 -4.09 -11.90
N GLU A 190 20.65 -3.57 -13.03
CA GLU A 190 21.87 -4.08 -13.69
C GLU A 190 23.12 -3.92 -12.80
N ALA A 191 23.33 -2.76 -12.16
CA ALA A 191 24.44 -2.58 -11.21
C ALA A 191 24.36 -3.60 -10.03
N ALA A 192 23.17 -3.82 -9.48
CA ALA A 192 22.96 -4.77 -8.38
C ALA A 192 23.20 -6.23 -8.81
N ILE A 193 22.60 -6.66 -9.94
CA ILE A 193 22.73 -8.01 -10.49
C ILE A 193 24.19 -8.35 -10.83
N LYS A 194 25.02 -7.36 -11.17
CA LYS A 194 26.46 -7.54 -11.45
C LYS A 194 27.38 -7.13 -10.28
N GLY A 195 26.83 -6.87 -9.08
CA GLY A 195 27.60 -6.68 -7.83
C GLY A 195 28.38 -5.36 -7.71
N LYS A 196 27.87 -4.25 -8.26
CA LYS A 196 28.62 -2.98 -8.41
C LYS A 196 28.40 -2.00 -7.24
N ILE A 197 28.83 -2.43 -6.04
CA ILE A 197 28.51 -1.80 -4.74
C ILE A 197 28.71 -0.28 -4.71
N ASP A 198 29.83 0.24 -5.23
CA ASP A 198 30.17 1.68 -5.17
C ASP A 198 29.14 2.59 -5.87
N VAL A 199 28.42 2.05 -6.86
CA VAL A 199 27.32 2.75 -7.56
C VAL A 199 26.02 2.71 -6.75
N CYS A 200 25.84 1.71 -5.89
CA CYS A 200 24.57 1.43 -5.21
C CYS A 200 24.38 2.16 -3.87
N ILE A 201 25.45 2.64 -3.21
CA ILE A 201 25.39 3.08 -1.80
C ILE A 201 25.79 4.55 -1.54
N GLY A 202 26.08 5.35 -2.57
CA GLY A 202 26.34 6.79 -2.44
C GLY A 202 27.61 7.22 -1.68
N GLU A 203 28.37 6.28 -1.09
CA GLU A 203 29.56 6.49 -0.27
C GLU A 203 30.71 7.26 -0.98
N TYR A 204 30.64 7.44 -2.31
CA TYR A 204 31.60 8.20 -3.10
C TYR A 204 31.82 9.61 -2.51
N LYS A 205 33.00 9.81 -1.89
CA LYS A 205 33.48 11.07 -1.31
C LYS A 205 32.60 11.68 -0.20
N LYS A 206 31.88 10.87 0.58
CA LYS A 206 30.98 11.39 1.65
C LYS A 206 31.65 12.32 2.67
N ASP A 207 32.89 12.04 3.09
CA ASP A 207 33.58 12.87 4.09
C ASP A 207 33.97 14.24 3.51
N GLU A 208 34.21 14.30 2.20
CA GLU A 208 34.41 15.56 1.47
C GLU A 208 33.13 16.38 1.34
N LEU A 209 31.96 15.74 1.25
CA LEU A 209 30.62 16.36 1.24
C LEU A 209 30.25 16.90 2.64
N LEU A 210 30.50 16.11 3.69
CA LEU A 210 30.25 16.49 5.08
C LEU A 210 31.06 17.73 5.49
N GLU A 211 32.34 17.78 5.11
CA GLU A 211 33.17 18.97 5.39
C GLU A 211 32.81 20.15 4.48
N ALA A 212 32.37 19.93 3.23
CA ALA A 212 31.79 21.00 2.43
C ALA A 212 30.57 21.63 3.12
N ALA A 213 29.68 20.81 3.70
CA ALA A 213 28.50 21.27 4.42
C ALA A 213 28.83 22.00 5.74
N ARG A 214 29.88 21.59 6.46
CA ARG A 214 30.38 22.30 7.67
C ARG A 214 31.05 23.63 7.32
N SER A 215 31.95 23.61 6.34
CA SER A 215 32.77 24.77 5.96
C SER A 215 31.97 25.84 5.21
N GLY A 216 30.88 25.48 4.52
CA GLY A 216 30.12 26.39 3.67
C GLY A 216 30.57 26.36 2.20
N ASN A 217 31.28 25.33 1.76
CA ASN A 217 31.84 25.24 0.41
C ASN A 217 30.81 24.73 -0.59
N GLU A 218 30.05 25.65 -1.20
CA GLU A 218 29.01 25.32 -2.18
C GLU A 218 29.54 24.57 -3.40
N ASP A 219 30.65 25.00 -4.00
CA ASP A 219 31.21 24.33 -5.20
C ASP A 219 31.56 22.86 -4.93
N LYS A 220 32.19 22.60 -3.77
CA LYS A 220 32.54 21.24 -3.34
C LYS A 220 31.33 20.44 -2.89
N LEU A 221 30.29 21.07 -2.36
CA LEU A 221 29.01 20.41 -2.10
C LEU A 221 28.39 19.96 -3.43
N MET A 222 28.18 20.88 -4.36
CA MET A 222 27.48 20.65 -5.63
C MET A 222 28.23 19.70 -6.59
N ALA A 223 29.56 19.60 -6.49
CA ALA A 223 30.35 18.62 -7.24
C ALA A 223 30.26 17.18 -6.71
N LEU A 224 29.71 16.98 -5.50
CA LEU A 224 29.65 15.69 -4.81
C LEU A 224 28.22 15.26 -4.42
N LEU A 225 27.31 16.23 -4.29
CA LEU A 225 25.95 16.04 -3.84
C LEU A 225 25.12 15.28 -4.88
N THR A 226 24.52 14.17 -4.45
CA THR A 226 23.59 13.36 -5.21
C THR A 226 22.42 12.95 -4.30
N PRO A 227 21.27 12.54 -4.86
CA PRO A 227 20.17 11.99 -4.06
C PRO A 227 20.58 10.80 -3.18
N LEU A 228 21.66 10.09 -3.54
CA LEU A 228 22.20 8.94 -2.81
C LEU A 228 23.08 9.31 -1.60
N ASN A 229 23.46 10.58 -1.41
CA ASN A 229 24.40 10.95 -0.33
C ASN A 229 24.05 12.23 0.45
N VAL A 230 23.00 12.98 0.08
CA VAL A 230 22.51 14.17 0.81
C VAL A 230 22.33 13.95 2.32
N ASN A 231 21.82 12.77 2.72
CA ASN A 231 21.55 12.39 4.11
C ASN A 231 22.61 11.48 4.74
N CYS A 232 23.84 11.45 4.20
CA CYS A 232 24.94 10.73 4.83
C CYS A 232 25.19 11.21 6.27
N HIS A 233 25.72 10.34 7.11
CA HIS A 233 26.11 10.68 8.48
C HIS A 233 27.62 10.74 8.61
N ALA A 234 28.13 11.68 9.41
CA ALA A 234 29.53 11.66 9.84
C ALA A 234 29.89 10.32 10.48
N SER A 235 31.04 9.76 10.09
CA SER A 235 31.55 8.49 10.59
C SER A 235 31.90 8.54 12.09
N ASP A 236 32.07 9.74 12.65
CA ASP A 236 32.57 10.01 13.99
C ASP A 236 31.66 10.94 14.83
N GLY A 237 32.16 11.37 16.00
CA GLY A 237 31.55 12.40 16.84
C GLY A 237 30.08 12.12 17.22
N ARG A 238 29.19 13.05 16.84
CA ARG A 238 27.73 12.93 17.03
C ARG A 238 26.99 12.27 15.85
N LYS A 239 27.66 11.76 14.82
CA LYS A 239 27.01 11.30 13.57
C LYS A 239 26.09 12.34 12.93
N SER A 240 26.49 13.61 12.96
CA SER A 240 25.73 14.71 12.33
C SER A 240 25.63 14.51 10.81
N THR A 241 24.46 14.78 10.22
CA THR A 241 24.29 14.85 8.75
C THR A 241 24.82 16.19 8.20
N PRO A 242 25.00 16.36 6.87
CA PRO A 242 25.25 17.65 6.25
C PRO A 242 24.32 18.76 6.77
N LEU A 243 23.02 18.47 6.97
CA LEU A 243 22.05 19.46 7.43
C LEU A 243 22.25 19.86 8.90
N HIS A 244 22.64 18.94 9.78
CA HIS A 244 23.01 19.26 11.17
C HIS A 244 24.24 20.18 11.24
N LEU A 245 25.23 19.94 10.39
CA LEU A 245 26.46 20.72 10.32
C LEU A 245 26.17 22.10 9.72
N ALA A 246 25.49 22.14 8.58
CA ALA A 246 25.06 23.39 7.95
C ALA A 246 24.21 24.25 8.90
N ALA A 247 23.29 23.63 9.64
CA ALA A 247 22.46 24.33 10.60
C ALA A 247 23.24 24.86 11.81
N GLY A 248 24.17 24.07 12.38
CA GLY A 248 24.97 24.49 13.55
C GLY A 248 26.03 25.56 13.25
N TYR A 249 26.56 25.60 12.02
CA TYR A 249 27.59 26.55 11.58
C TYR A 249 27.01 27.75 10.77
N ASN A 250 25.71 28.02 10.90
CA ASN A 250 24.97 29.09 10.20
C ASN A 250 25.17 29.13 8.67
N ARG A 251 25.24 27.96 8.03
CA ARG A 251 25.45 27.86 6.57
C ARG A 251 24.11 27.94 5.84
N VAL A 252 23.36 29.04 6.01
CA VAL A 252 22.01 29.26 5.46
C VAL A 252 21.88 28.77 4.02
N ARG A 253 22.86 29.08 3.17
CA ARG A 253 22.88 28.68 1.76
C ARG A 253 23.11 27.18 1.53
N ILE A 254 23.95 26.52 2.33
CA ILE A 254 24.07 25.06 2.34
C ILE A 254 22.77 24.43 2.88
N VAL A 255 22.15 24.99 3.92
CA VAL A 255 20.86 24.52 4.45
C VAL A 255 19.78 24.57 3.34
N GLN A 256 19.73 25.64 2.53
CA GLN A 256 18.87 25.70 1.35
C GLN A 256 19.18 24.60 0.33
N LEU A 257 20.45 24.44 -0.06
CA LEU A 257 20.85 23.45 -1.07
C LEU A 257 20.56 22.02 -0.62
N LEU A 258 20.82 21.70 0.64
CA LEU A 258 20.52 20.39 1.22
C LEU A 258 19.01 20.13 1.26
N LEU A 259 18.20 21.08 1.76
CA LEU A 259 16.73 20.93 1.76
C LEU A 259 16.13 20.86 0.34
N GLN A 260 16.78 21.46 -0.66
CA GLN A 260 16.40 21.37 -2.07
C GLN A 260 16.77 20.03 -2.72
N TYR A 261 17.64 19.24 -2.10
CA TYR A 261 18.14 17.94 -2.58
C TYR A 261 17.68 16.79 -1.66
N GLY A 262 16.55 16.95 -0.95
CA GLY A 262 15.96 15.90 -0.11
C GLY A 262 16.58 15.70 1.28
N ALA A 263 17.28 16.69 1.86
CA ALA A 263 17.82 16.55 3.22
C ALA A 263 16.72 16.50 4.31
N ASP A 264 16.78 15.48 5.16
CA ASP A 264 15.78 15.23 6.21
C ASP A 264 15.92 16.24 7.37
N VAL A 265 14.91 17.11 7.48
CA VAL A 265 14.78 18.14 8.52
C VAL A 265 14.51 17.57 9.93
N HIS A 266 14.09 16.31 10.01
CA HIS A 266 13.80 15.56 11.23
C HIS A 266 14.89 14.56 11.62
N ALA A 267 15.95 14.43 10.80
CA ALA A 267 17.08 13.54 11.07
C ALA A 267 17.63 13.80 12.47
N LYS A 268 18.02 12.74 13.19
CA LYS A 268 18.57 12.86 14.54
C LYS A 268 20.05 12.53 14.59
N ASP A 269 20.81 13.34 15.32
CA ASP A 269 22.18 13.02 15.71
C ASP A 269 22.22 12.05 16.91
N LYS A 270 23.42 11.65 17.33
CA LYS A 270 23.67 10.70 18.44
C LYS A 270 23.11 11.15 19.80
N GLY A 271 22.86 12.45 20.00
CA GLY A 271 22.20 13.01 21.17
C GLY A 271 20.67 13.11 21.03
N GLY A 272 20.12 12.74 19.87
CA GLY A 272 18.70 12.90 19.54
C GLY A 272 18.30 14.31 19.08
N LEU A 273 19.26 15.23 18.99
CA LEU A 273 19.07 16.57 18.44
C LEU A 273 18.70 16.45 16.96
N VAL A 274 17.73 17.24 16.50
CA VAL A 274 17.49 17.49 15.07
C VAL A 274 18.22 18.77 14.64
N PRO A 275 18.40 19.09 13.33
CA PRO A 275 19.09 20.31 12.89
C PRO A 275 18.54 21.61 13.52
N LEU A 276 17.24 21.63 13.86
CA LEU A 276 16.59 22.75 14.54
C LEU A 276 17.17 23.02 15.95
N HIS A 277 17.58 22.01 16.71
CA HIS A 277 18.27 22.20 17.99
C HIS A 277 19.62 22.91 17.81
N ASN A 278 20.40 22.52 16.80
CA ASN A 278 21.68 23.15 16.51
C ASN A 278 21.50 24.63 16.14
N ALA A 279 20.55 24.94 15.23
CA ALA A 279 20.21 26.31 14.88
C ALA A 279 19.79 27.13 16.12
N CYS A 280 18.91 26.56 16.96
CA CYS A 280 18.32 27.28 18.08
C CYS A 280 19.29 27.48 19.26
N SER A 281 20.18 26.52 19.55
CA SER A 281 21.21 26.66 20.59
C SER A 281 22.22 27.76 20.24
N TYR A 282 22.68 27.80 18.99
CA TYR A 282 23.63 28.81 18.54
C TYR A 282 22.99 30.18 18.23
N GLY A 283 21.66 30.24 18.08
CA GLY A 283 20.91 31.49 17.88
C GLY A 283 20.71 31.88 16.41
N HIS A 284 20.83 30.93 15.49
CA HIS A 284 20.85 31.14 14.04
C HIS A 284 19.45 31.35 13.47
N TYR A 285 18.85 32.51 13.75
CA TYR A 285 17.46 32.86 13.41
C TYR A 285 17.04 32.48 11.97
N GLU A 286 17.86 32.82 10.97
CA GLU A 286 17.58 32.55 9.55
C GLU A 286 17.53 31.05 9.23
N VAL A 287 18.42 30.26 9.86
CA VAL A 287 18.39 28.79 9.76
C VAL A 287 17.18 28.22 10.50
N THR A 288 16.90 28.70 11.71
CA THR A 288 15.71 28.28 12.48
C THR A 288 14.44 28.51 11.66
N GLU A 289 14.28 29.69 11.06
CA GLU A 289 13.12 30.04 10.24
C GLU A 289 13.02 29.15 8.99
N LEU A 290 14.15 28.95 8.30
CA LEU A 290 14.22 28.10 7.10
C LEU A 290 13.86 26.64 7.41
N LEU A 291 14.34 26.07 8.52
CA LEU A 291 14.00 24.72 8.96
C LEU A 291 12.52 24.60 9.35
N LEU A 292 11.97 25.58 10.10
CA LEU A 292 10.54 25.62 10.45
C LEU A 292 9.64 25.72 9.22
N LYS A 293 10.04 26.52 8.21
CA LYS A 293 9.35 26.63 6.91
C LYS A 293 9.35 25.32 6.11
N HIS A 294 10.33 24.44 6.34
CA HIS A 294 10.40 23.09 5.75
C HIS A 294 9.85 21.99 6.68
N GLY A 295 9.06 22.34 7.70
CA GLY A 295 8.30 21.40 8.52
C GLY A 295 9.00 20.91 9.80
N ALA A 296 10.18 21.45 10.14
CA ALA A 296 10.89 21.07 11.37
C ALA A 296 9.99 21.14 12.60
N CYS A 297 9.87 20.03 13.34
CA CYS A 297 8.98 19.97 14.50
C CYS A 297 9.50 20.89 15.62
N VAL A 298 8.76 21.97 15.86
CA VAL A 298 9.12 23.06 16.79
C VAL A 298 9.32 22.58 18.24
N ASN A 299 8.62 21.52 18.64
CA ASN A 299 8.68 20.89 19.96
C ASN A 299 9.42 19.54 19.95
N ALA A 300 10.24 19.25 18.93
CA ALA A 300 11.01 18.01 18.85
C ALA A 300 11.90 17.81 20.09
N MET A 301 11.83 16.66 20.75
CA MET A 301 12.67 16.33 21.90
C MET A 301 13.97 15.63 21.50
N ASP A 302 15.08 16.00 22.15
CA ASP A 302 16.32 15.22 22.16
C ASP A 302 16.29 14.10 23.24
N LEU A 303 17.41 13.38 23.45
CA LEU A 303 17.48 12.31 24.45
C LEU A 303 17.40 12.78 25.92
N TRP A 304 17.50 14.09 26.17
CA TRP A 304 17.33 14.72 27.47
C TRP A 304 15.99 15.48 27.58
N GLN A 305 15.07 15.27 26.64
CA GLN A 305 13.79 15.97 26.52
C GLN A 305 13.93 17.50 26.39
N PHE A 306 15.09 18.00 25.96
CA PHE A 306 15.21 19.39 25.54
C PHE A 306 14.52 19.55 24.18
N THR A 307 13.68 20.57 24.08
CA THR A 307 13.17 21.06 22.79
C THR A 307 14.09 22.16 22.22
N PRO A 308 13.98 22.53 20.93
CA PRO A 308 14.68 23.70 20.39
C PRO A 308 14.46 24.97 21.22
N LEU A 309 13.32 25.11 21.90
CA LEU A 309 13.02 26.22 22.79
C LEU A 309 13.77 26.13 24.14
N HIS A 310 14.00 24.93 24.67
CA HIS A 310 14.88 24.74 25.84
C HIS A 310 16.33 25.10 25.51
N GLU A 311 16.82 24.71 24.34
CA GLU A 311 18.14 25.12 23.85
C GLU A 311 18.21 26.64 23.68
N ALA A 312 17.29 27.25 22.94
CA ALA A 312 17.23 28.70 22.76
C ALA A 312 17.16 29.47 24.08
N ALA A 313 16.30 29.05 25.02
CA ALA A 313 16.16 29.70 26.33
C ALA A 313 17.42 29.57 27.19
N SER A 314 18.02 28.38 27.28
CA SER A 314 19.25 28.15 28.06
C SER A 314 20.48 28.89 27.51
N LYS A 315 20.49 29.23 26.22
CA LYS A 315 21.53 30.09 25.59
C LYS A 315 21.10 31.55 25.42
N ASN A 316 19.98 31.96 26.02
CA ASN A 316 19.44 33.33 26.00
C ASN A 316 19.20 33.90 24.58
N ARG A 317 18.66 33.09 23.66
CA ARG A 317 18.39 33.45 22.25
C ARG A 317 16.97 34.02 22.09
N GLY A 318 16.72 35.20 22.65
CA GLY A 318 15.36 35.77 22.73
C GLY A 318 14.60 35.82 21.40
N GLU A 319 15.29 36.10 20.30
CA GLU A 319 14.71 36.26 18.96
C GLU A 319 14.31 34.90 18.36
N VAL A 320 15.13 33.87 18.62
CA VAL A 320 14.82 32.48 18.29
C VAL A 320 13.69 31.94 19.17
N CYS A 321 13.66 32.32 20.46
CA CYS A 321 12.54 31.98 21.35
C CYS A 321 11.21 32.51 20.81
N SER A 322 11.14 33.78 20.39
CA SER A 322 9.94 34.37 19.77
C SER A 322 9.55 33.67 18.47
N LEU A 323 10.53 33.37 17.61
CA LEU A 323 10.30 32.66 16.36
C LEU A 323 9.69 31.27 16.61
N LEU A 324 10.26 30.50 17.52
CA LEU A 324 9.75 29.20 17.95
C LEU A 324 8.33 29.31 18.54
N LEU A 325 8.07 30.26 19.46
CA LEU A 325 6.73 30.49 20.01
C LEU A 325 5.71 30.87 18.93
N SER A 326 6.12 31.67 17.94
CA SER A 326 5.24 32.04 16.82
C SER A 326 4.90 30.88 15.88
N HIS A 327 5.74 29.84 15.85
CA HIS A 327 5.51 28.56 15.18
C HIS A 327 4.86 27.48 16.08
N GLY A 328 4.37 27.84 17.28
CA GLY A 328 3.65 26.92 18.16
C GLY A 328 4.53 26.13 19.14
N ALA A 329 5.72 26.63 19.47
CA ALA A 329 6.48 26.06 20.59
C ALA A 329 5.73 26.21 21.91
N ASP A 330 5.78 25.17 22.74
CA ASP A 330 5.22 25.20 24.10
C ASP A 330 6.36 25.36 25.11
N PRO A 331 6.43 26.49 25.85
CA PRO A 331 7.48 26.74 26.83
C PRO A 331 7.26 26.01 28.16
N THR A 332 6.10 25.36 28.35
CA THR A 332 5.69 24.66 29.58
C THR A 332 6.03 23.17 29.57
N ILE A 333 6.36 22.59 28.40
CA ILE A 333 6.98 21.27 28.27
C ILE A 333 8.20 21.20 29.20
N LEU A 334 8.34 20.10 29.93
CA LEU A 334 9.47 19.86 30.85
C LEU A 334 10.53 18.96 30.22
N ASN A 335 11.80 19.27 30.45
CA ASN A 335 12.92 18.39 30.11
C ASN A 335 13.17 17.29 31.17
N CYS A 336 14.19 16.44 30.98
CA CYS A 336 14.52 15.35 31.90
C CYS A 336 14.97 15.79 33.31
N HIS A 337 15.17 17.09 33.54
CA HIS A 337 15.47 17.68 34.85
C HIS A 337 14.22 18.25 35.54
N GLY A 338 13.03 18.04 34.97
CA GLY A 338 11.77 18.60 35.45
C GLY A 338 11.66 20.11 35.24
N LYS A 339 12.45 20.68 34.31
CA LYS A 339 12.47 22.13 34.04
C LYS A 339 11.85 22.47 32.70
N SER A 340 11.00 23.48 32.72
CA SER A 340 10.43 24.12 31.55
C SER A 340 11.45 25.03 30.82
N ALA A 341 11.15 25.42 29.58
CA ALA A 341 11.98 26.39 28.87
C ALA A 341 11.98 27.77 29.57
N ILE A 342 10.90 28.12 30.28
CA ILE A 342 10.84 29.34 31.12
C ILE A 342 11.83 29.25 32.28
N GLU A 343 11.95 28.11 32.94
CA GLU A 343 12.89 27.90 34.06
C GLU A 343 14.35 27.75 33.62
N LEU A 344 14.60 27.43 32.34
CA LEU A 344 15.95 27.47 31.76
C LEU A 344 16.38 28.87 31.31
N ALA A 345 15.46 29.82 31.12
CA ALA A 345 15.84 31.19 30.78
C ALA A 345 16.54 31.87 31.97
N HIS A 346 17.80 32.28 31.77
CA HIS A 346 18.63 32.85 32.84
C HIS A 346 18.19 34.25 33.26
N THR A 347 17.73 35.06 32.31
CA THR A 347 17.30 36.46 32.50
C THR A 347 15.80 36.54 32.83
N PRO A 348 15.37 37.33 33.84
CA PRO A 348 13.94 37.57 34.10
C PRO A 348 13.19 38.05 32.86
N GLU A 349 13.81 38.94 32.08
CA GLU A 349 13.26 39.53 30.87
C GLU A 349 12.88 38.46 29.83
N LEU A 350 13.67 37.38 29.71
CA LEU A 350 13.34 36.28 28.81
C LEU A 350 12.26 35.35 29.39
N ARG A 351 12.18 35.17 30.73
CA ARG A 351 11.08 34.42 31.35
C ARG A 351 9.74 35.10 31.10
N ASP A 352 9.70 36.40 31.35
CA ASP A 352 8.49 37.22 31.17
C ASP A 352 8.11 37.27 29.68
N ARG A 353 9.08 37.43 28.78
CA ARG A 353 8.87 37.36 27.32
C ARG A 353 8.29 36.01 26.88
N LEU A 354 8.88 34.88 27.33
CA LEU A 354 8.37 33.53 27.02
C LEU A 354 6.93 33.32 27.52
N ALA A 355 6.65 33.72 28.77
CA ALA A 355 5.33 33.57 29.38
C ALA A 355 4.27 34.50 28.76
N TYR A 356 4.66 35.71 28.33
CA TYR A 356 3.80 36.69 27.68
C TYR A 356 3.48 36.29 26.23
N GLU A 357 4.51 35.98 25.44
CA GLU A 357 4.34 35.64 24.02
C GLU A 357 3.56 34.33 23.85
N PHE A 358 3.79 33.29 24.67
CA PHE A 358 3.01 32.05 24.59
C PHE A 358 1.50 32.27 24.83
N LYS A 359 1.12 33.01 25.89
CA LYS A 359 -0.28 33.39 26.14
C LYS A 359 -0.83 34.24 25.00
N GLY A 360 -0.01 35.13 24.45
CA GLY A 360 -0.34 35.96 23.30
C GLY A 360 -0.63 35.15 22.03
N HIS A 361 0.23 34.19 21.67
CA HIS A 361 0.02 33.31 20.54
C HIS A 361 -1.20 32.40 20.74
N ALA A 362 -1.48 31.93 21.96
CA ALA A 362 -2.71 31.21 22.29
C ALA A 362 -3.98 32.08 22.10
N LEU A 363 -3.94 33.37 22.46
CA LEU A 363 -5.00 34.34 22.15
C LEU A 363 -5.16 34.52 20.63
N LEU A 364 -4.06 34.70 19.89
CA LEU A 364 -4.15 34.85 18.43
C LEU A 364 -4.72 33.59 17.76
N GLN A 365 -4.39 32.39 18.25
CA GLN A 365 -4.95 31.15 17.73
C GLN A 365 -6.44 31.03 18.06
N ALA A 366 -6.87 31.30 19.29
CA ALA A 366 -8.30 31.35 19.64
C ALA A 366 -9.09 32.39 18.82
N ALA A 367 -8.43 33.46 18.37
CA ALA A 367 -9.01 34.46 17.46
C ALA A 367 -9.07 34.02 15.98
N ARG A 368 -8.22 33.07 15.54
CA ARG A 368 -8.35 32.37 14.24
C ARG A 368 -9.47 31.33 14.30
N ASP A 369 -9.47 30.51 15.34
CA ASP A 369 -10.43 29.40 15.55
C ASP A 369 -11.86 29.87 15.89
N ALA A 370 -12.07 31.20 16.00
CA ALA A 370 -13.30 31.83 16.49
C ALA A 370 -13.79 31.29 17.85
N ASP A 371 -12.89 30.80 18.70
CA ASP A 371 -13.23 30.11 19.95
C ASP A 371 -13.66 31.10 21.05
N LEU A 372 -14.95 31.42 21.04
CA LEU A 372 -15.62 32.26 22.04
C LEU A 372 -15.52 31.72 23.49
N THR A 373 -15.08 30.47 23.70
CA THR A 373 -14.90 29.90 25.05
C THR A 373 -13.50 30.16 25.60
N LYS A 374 -12.47 30.09 24.74
CA LYS A 374 -11.09 30.50 25.06
C LYS A 374 -10.99 32.03 25.15
N LEU A 375 -11.56 32.77 24.21
CA LEU A 375 -11.52 34.24 24.17
C LEU A 375 -12.13 34.89 25.44
N LYS A 376 -13.12 34.26 26.07
CA LYS A 376 -13.71 34.71 27.36
C LYS A 376 -12.83 34.48 28.60
N LYS A 377 -11.72 33.74 28.48
CA LYS A 377 -10.80 33.39 29.58
C LYS A 377 -9.45 34.12 29.50
N VAL A 378 -9.32 35.07 28.58
CA VAL A 378 -8.06 35.79 28.29
C VAL A 378 -7.75 36.81 29.40
N PRO A 379 -6.56 36.77 30.02
CA PRO A 379 -6.15 37.77 31.01
C PRO A 379 -6.05 39.19 30.41
N PRO A 380 -6.42 40.27 31.16
CA PRO A 380 -6.48 41.64 30.62
C PRO A 380 -5.17 42.16 30.02
N ASP A 381 -4.03 41.73 30.56
CA ASP A 381 -2.67 42.01 30.10
C ASP A 381 -2.37 41.43 28.69
N ILE A 382 -3.05 40.34 28.34
CA ILE A 382 -2.84 39.62 27.07
C ILE A 382 -3.77 40.15 25.96
N ILE A 383 -4.91 40.78 26.28
CA ILE A 383 -5.91 41.26 25.29
C ILE A 383 -5.28 42.17 24.21
N ASN A 384 -4.28 42.99 24.59
CA ASN A 384 -3.59 43.91 23.69
C ASN A 384 -2.35 43.31 22.99
N PHE A 385 -2.11 42.00 23.13
CA PHE A 385 -0.99 41.31 22.49
C PHE A 385 -0.98 41.54 20.97
N LYS A 386 0.23 41.71 20.44
CA LYS A 386 0.51 41.71 19.00
C LYS A 386 1.59 40.67 18.73
N HIS A 387 1.41 39.91 17.67
CA HIS A 387 2.42 38.99 17.15
C HIS A 387 3.76 39.73 16.98
N PRO A 388 4.89 39.28 17.57
CA PRO A 388 6.14 40.04 17.56
C PRO A 388 6.58 40.44 16.14
N HIS A 389 6.55 39.49 15.21
CA HIS A 389 6.94 39.71 13.81
C HIS A 389 5.86 40.37 12.93
N SER A 390 4.64 39.83 12.83
CA SER A 390 3.61 40.36 11.91
C SER A 390 2.76 41.52 12.46
N GLN A 391 2.94 41.87 13.74
CA GLN A 391 2.17 42.90 14.46
C GLN A 391 0.65 42.67 14.47
N ASP A 392 0.20 41.43 14.26
CA ASP A 392 -1.21 41.04 14.32
C ASP A 392 -1.74 41.02 15.76
N SER A 393 -2.77 41.81 16.05
CA SER A 393 -3.54 41.72 17.28
C SER A 393 -4.72 40.75 17.15
N ALA A 394 -5.25 40.26 18.26
CA ALA A 394 -6.42 39.37 18.26
C ALA A 394 -7.62 39.94 17.47
N LEU A 395 -7.86 41.25 17.58
CA LEU A 395 -8.87 41.93 16.79
C LEU A 395 -8.54 41.94 15.28
N LYS A 396 -7.28 42.18 14.89
CA LYS A 396 -6.86 42.10 13.48
C LYS A 396 -6.98 40.68 12.95
N THR A 397 -6.66 39.66 13.76
CA THR A 397 -6.76 38.23 13.40
C THR A 397 -8.21 37.77 13.27
N PHE A 398 -9.09 38.13 14.21
CA PHE A 398 -10.53 37.85 14.11
C PHE A 398 -11.19 38.64 12.97
N GLN A 399 -10.75 39.88 12.72
CA GLN A 399 -11.12 40.65 11.53
C GLN A 399 -10.51 40.10 10.25
N LEU A 400 -9.40 39.34 10.29
CA LEU A 400 -8.83 38.65 9.14
C LEU A 400 -9.62 37.38 8.83
N GLU A 401 -10.08 36.62 9.83
CA GLU A 401 -10.93 35.44 9.59
C GLU A 401 -12.35 35.82 9.17
N THR A 402 -12.98 36.79 9.84
CA THR A 402 -14.24 37.36 9.32
C THR A 402 -14.04 38.09 7.98
N ARG A 403 -12.83 38.61 7.70
CA ARG A 403 -12.46 39.01 6.32
C ARG A 403 -12.18 37.83 5.39
N MET A 404 -11.82 36.63 5.84
CA MET A 404 -11.66 35.45 4.97
C MET A 404 -13.02 34.86 4.59
N GLN A 405 -13.97 34.87 5.53
CA GLN A 405 -15.40 34.69 5.25
C GLN A 405 -15.93 35.80 4.33
N THR A 406 -15.51 37.05 4.53
CA THR A 406 -15.79 38.13 3.57
C THR A 406 -15.02 37.94 2.26
N ILE A 407 -13.86 37.29 2.20
CA ILE A 407 -13.12 37.01 0.95
C ILE A 407 -13.77 35.86 0.18
N ALA A 408 -14.44 34.93 0.84
CA ALA A 408 -15.39 34.04 0.19
C ALA A 408 -16.54 34.81 -0.49
N SER A 409 -16.88 36.02 0.00
CA SER A 409 -17.78 36.96 -0.70
C SER A 409 -17.05 37.84 -1.74
N LEU A 410 -15.82 38.31 -1.48
CA LEU A 410 -14.97 39.07 -2.42
C LEU A 410 -14.44 38.21 -3.58
N ARG A 411 -14.62 36.88 -3.55
CA ARG A 411 -14.62 36.04 -4.76
C ARG A 411 -15.57 36.59 -5.85
N ARG A 412 -16.59 37.37 -5.48
CA ARG A 412 -17.48 38.12 -6.40
C ARG A 412 -16.90 39.48 -6.87
N GLN A 413 -15.99 40.11 -6.12
CA GLN A 413 -15.33 41.39 -6.47
C GLN A 413 -13.94 41.20 -7.10
N LYS A 414 -13.55 39.97 -7.44
CA LYS A 414 -12.21 39.57 -7.95
C LYS A 414 -11.80 40.16 -9.32
N GLN A 415 -12.54 41.16 -9.83
CA GLN A 415 -12.34 41.81 -11.14
C GLN A 415 -12.34 43.35 -11.09
N GLU A 416 -12.53 43.99 -9.93
CA GLU A 416 -12.46 45.46 -9.85
C GLU A 416 -11.01 45.95 -10.01
N THR A 417 -10.71 46.49 -11.19
CA THR A 417 -9.44 47.14 -11.52
C THR A 417 -9.35 48.54 -10.94
N SER A 418 -8.15 49.02 -10.60
CA SER A 418 -7.94 50.44 -10.34
C SER A 418 -8.26 51.31 -11.57
N THR A 419 -8.29 52.63 -11.40
CA THR A 419 -8.37 53.61 -12.51
C THR A 419 -7.21 53.53 -13.51
N LEU A 420 -6.18 52.72 -13.21
CA LEU A 420 -5.01 52.42 -14.03
C LEU A 420 -5.05 50.99 -14.61
N GLY A 421 -6.11 50.21 -14.36
CA GLY A 421 -6.22 48.81 -14.80
C GLY A 421 -5.52 47.78 -13.91
N LEU A 422 -4.77 48.23 -12.89
CA LEU A 422 -3.97 47.36 -12.04
C LEU A 422 -4.86 46.53 -11.09
N VAL A 423 -4.72 45.21 -11.17
CA VAL A 423 -5.23 44.25 -10.15
C VAL A 423 -4.16 43.94 -9.10
N PRO A 424 -4.52 43.47 -7.87
CA PRO A 424 -3.58 43.34 -6.74
C PRO A 424 -2.29 42.54 -6.99
N LEU A 425 -2.32 41.56 -7.89
CA LEU A 425 -1.13 40.77 -8.25
C LEU A 425 -0.03 41.63 -8.90
N HIS A 426 -0.37 42.65 -9.70
CA HIS A 426 0.65 43.58 -10.24
C HIS A 426 1.42 44.29 -9.12
N ASN A 427 0.71 44.76 -8.08
CA ASN A 427 1.34 45.47 -6.97
C ASN A 427 2.22 44.53 -6.14
N ALA A 428 1.76 43.31 -5.84
CA ALA A 428 2.57 42.30 -5.16
C ALA A 428 3.87 42.00 -5.95
N CYS A 429 3.76 41.86 -7.26
CA CYS A 429 4.88 41.61 -8.16
C CYS A 429 5.82 42.81 -8.32
N SER A 430 5.30 44.04 -8.40
CA SER A 430 6.09 45.27 -8.53
C SER A 430 6.90 45.56 -7.25
N TYR A 431 6.25 45.53 -6.08
CA TYR A 431 6.91 45.84 -4.82
C TYR A 431 7.79 44.69 -4.29
N GLY A 432 7.56 43.45 -4.75
CA GLY A 432 8.39 42.29 -4.41
C GLY A 432 7.87 41.46 -3.23
N HIS A 433 6.57 41.47 -2.99
CA HIS A 433 5.93 40.70 -1.92
C HIS A 433 5.68 39.26 -2.37
N TYR A 434 6.71 38.41 -2.29
CA TYR A 434 6.70 37.04 -2.81
C TYR A 434 5.57 36.20 -2.22
N GLU A 435 5.39 36.21 -0.90
CA GLU A 435 4.39 35.42 -0.17
C GLU A 435 2.97 35.86 -0.54
N VAL A 436 2.77 37.17 -0.78
CA VAL A 436 1.49 37.72 -1.24
C VAL A 436 1.22 37.33 -2.69
N ALA A 437 2.23 37.35 -3.56
CA ALA A 437 2.11 36.88 -4.93
C ALA A 437 1.80 35.37 -4.97
N GLU A 438 2.51 34.54 -4.18
CA GLU A 438 2.29 33.11 -4.10
C GLU A 438 0.90 32.78 -3.55
N LEU A 439 0.47 33.43 -2.48
CA LEU A 439 -0.86 33.23 -1.91
C LEU A 439 -1.96 33.65 -2.90
N LEU A 440 -1.79 34.76 -3.62
CA LEU A 440 -2.73 35.17 -4.68
C LEU A 440 -2.79 34.15 -5.82
N VAL A 441 -1.64 33.66 -6.28
CA VAL A 441 -1.53 32.70 -7.40
C VAL A 441 -2.08 31.32 -7.03
N ARG A 442 -1.69 30.75 -5.88
CA ARG A 442 -2.23 29.48 -5.35
C ARG A 442 -3.75 29.55 -5.15
N HIS A 443 -4.32 30.73 -4.89
CA HIS A 443 -5.78 30.95 -4.79
C HIS A 443 -6.42 31.50 -6.07
N GLY A 444 -5.81 31.27 -7.23
CA GLY A 444 -6.41 31.53 -8.55
C GLY A 444 -6.53 33.03 -8.89
N ALA A 445 -5.46 33.79 -8.73
CA ALA A 445 -5.27 35.05 -9.43
C ALA A 445 -4.69 34.78 -10.84
N SER A 446 -5.19 35.49 -11.86
CA SER A 446 -4.68 35.30 -13.22
C SER A 446 -3.28 35.89 -13.37
N VAL A 447 -2.27 35.04 -13.54
CA VAL A 447 -0.87 35.43 -13.78
C VAL A 447 -0.67 36.21 -15.11
N ASN A 448 -1.64 36.10 -16.01
CA ASN A 448 -1.61 36.63 -17.38
C ASN A 448 -2.63 37.76 -17.63
N VAL A 449 -3.21 38.30 -16.57
CA VAL A 449 -3.95 39.56 -16.56
C VAL A 449 -3.08 40.72 -17.08
N ALA A 450 -3.70 41.75 -17.64
CA ALA A 450 -2.99 42.92 -18.17
C ALA A 450 -3.73 44.22 -17.81
N ASP A 451 -2.98 45.30 -17.57
CA ASP A 451 -3.52 46.62 -17.20
C ASP A 451 -3.89 47.51 -18.42
N LEU A 452 -4.18 48.80 -18.21
CA LEU A 452 -4.53 49.74 -19.30
C LEU A 452 -3.35 50.08 -20.24
N TRP A 453 -2.12 49.76 -19.86
CA TRP A 453 -0.91 49.80 -20.68
C TRP A 453 -0.45 48.39 -21.11
N LYS A 454 -1.30 47.37 -20.93
CA LYS A 454 -1.03 45.96 -21.19
C LYS A 454 0.19 45.38 -20.44
N PHE A 455 0.69 46.03 -19.40
CA PHE A 455 1.65 45.41 -18.49
C PHE A 455 0.98 44.24 -17.80
N THR A 456 1.71 43.13 -17.61
CA THR A 456 1.27 41.97 -16.82
C THR A 456 2.03 41.92 -15.50
N PRO A 457 1.61 41.11 -14.50
CA PRO A 457 2.38 40.94 -13.26
C PRO A 457 3.82 40.47 -13.50
N LEU A 458 4.09 39.76 -14.60
CA LEU A 458 5.44 39.34 -15.00
C LEU A 458 6.28 40.52 -15.52
N HIS A 459 5.67 41.50 -16.21
CA HIS A 459 6.36 42.74 -16.60
C HIS A 459 6.74 43.56 -15.36
N GLU A 460 5.84 43.67 -14.38
CA GLU A 460 6.11 44.38 -13.12
C GLU A 460 7.19 43.68 -12.28
N ALA A 461 7.14 42.35 -12.15
CA ALA A 461 8.21 41.60 -11.48
C ALA A 461 9.57 41.80 -12.16
N ALA A 462 9.62 41.76 -13.49
CA ALA A 462 10.83 42.00 -14.29
C ALA A 462 11.37 43.43 -14.14
N ALA A 463 10.51 44.44 -14.30
CA ALA A 463 10.85 45.87 -14.21
C ALA A 463 11.44 46.30 -12.85
N LYS A 464 11.16 45.53 -11.80
CA LYS A 464 11.55 45.84 -10.41
C LYS A 464 12.55 44.83 -9.83
N GLY A 465 13.12 43.93 -10.63
CA GLY A 465 14.20 43.03 -10.22
C GLY A 465 13.75 41.85 -9.34
N LYS A 466 12.52 41.35 -9.49
CA LYS A 466 11.88 40.39 -8.55
C LYS A 466 11.98 38.93 -9.02
N TYR A 467 13.22 38.41 -9.10
CA TYR A 467 13.55 37.07 -9.64
C TYR A 467 12.65 35.92 -9.15
N GLU A 468 12.52 35.68 -7.84
CA GLU A 468 11.70 34.56 -7.34
C GLU A 468 10.20 34.74 -7.65
N ILE A 469 9.71 35.98 -7.80
CA ILE A 469 8.33 36.23 -8.25
C ILE A 469 8.18 35.93 -9.74
N CYS A 470 9.15 36.31 -10.59
CA CYS A 470 9.15 35.87 -11.99
C CYS A 470 9.10 34.34 -12.09
N LYS A 471 9.86 33.63 -11.25
CA LYS A 471 9.95 32.16 -11.24
C LYS A 471 8.66 31.50 -10.77
N LEU A 472 8.05 32.02 -9.71
CA LEU A 472 6.72 31.66 -9.25
C LEU A 472 5.66 31.85 -10.34
N LEU A 473 5.63 33.03 -10.98
CA LEU A 473 4.68 33.35 -12.04
C LEU A 473 4.81 32.39 -13.23
N LEU A 474 6.03 32.13 -13.69
CA LEU A 474 6.31 31.18 -14.79
C LEU A 474 5.90 29.75 -14.41
N LYS A 475 6.23 29.29 -13.19
CA LYS A 475 5.80 27.97 -12.66
C LYS A 475 4.28 27.79 -12.66
N HIS A 476 3.52 28.89 -12.53
CA HIS A 476 2.06 28.90 -12.58
C HIS A 476 1.50 29.42 -13.93
N GLY A 477 2.28 29.35 -15.00
CA GLY A 477 1.81 29.53 -16.38
C GLY A 477 1.80 30.98 -16.90
N ALA A 478 2.59 31.88 -16.34
CA ALA A 478 2.77 33.21 -16.91
C ALA A 478 3.45 33.15 -18.29
N ASP A 479 2.98 33.98 -19.22
CA ASP A 479 3.41 34.04 -20.61
C ASP A 479 4.45 35.16 -20.79
N PRO A 480 5.75 34.83 -20.98
CA PRO A 480 6.80 35.83 -21.16
C PRO A 480 6.78 36.49 -22.55
N SER A 481 5.97 36.00 -23.50
CA SER A 481 5.88 36.52 -24.87
C SER A 481 4.86 37.65 -25.04
N LYS A 482 3.99 37.87 -24.05
CA LYS A 482 3.03 38.98 -24.06
C LYS A 482 3.74 40.32 -24.16
N LYS A 483 3.24 41.19 -25.04
CA LYS A 483 3.72 42.56 -25.21
C LYS A 483 2.80 43.57 -24.52
N ASN A 484 3.41 44.54 -23.84
CA ASN A 484 2.76 45.74 -23.33
C ASN A 484 2.31 46.66 -24.50
N ARG A 485 1.75 47.84 -24.17
CA ARG A 485 1.25 48.82 -25.14
C ARG A 485 2.36 49.50 -25.96
N ASP A 486 3.57 49.57 -25.43
CA ASP A 486 4.76 50.13 -26.09
C ASP A 486 5.45 49.10 -26.99
N GLY A 487 4.97 47.85 -27.00
CA GLY A 487 5.49 46.74 -27.81
C GLY A 487 6.57 45.89 -27.12
N ASN A 488 6.89 46.19 -25.86
CA ASN A 488 7.91 45.52 -25.06
C ASN A 488 7.36 44.25 -24.40
N VAL A 489 8.14 43.17 -24.32
CA VAL A 489 7.83 41.99 -23.49
C VAL A 489 8.42 42.13 -22.09
N ALA A 490 8.10 41.20 -21.17
CA ALA A 490 8.63 41.23 -19.81
C ALA A 490 10.18 41.23 -19.76
N LEU A 491 10.85 40.57 -20.70
CA LEU A 491 12.32 40.58 -20.83
C LEU A 491 12.87 41.98 -21.13
N ASP A 492 12.19 42.77 -21.96
CA ASP A 492 12.61 44.12 -22.37
C ASP A 492 12.46 45.15 -21.23
N MET A 493 11.80 44.76 -20.13
CA MET A 493 11.65 45.58 -18.92
C MET A 493 12.73 45.31 -17.88
N VAL A 494 13.51 44.23 -18.02
CA VAL A 494 14.59 43.88 -17.09
C VAL A 494 15.72 44.90 -17.19
N LYS A 495 16.22 45.38 -16.05
CA LYS A 495 17.30 46.38 -16.02
C LYS A 495 18.63 45.78 -16.47
N ASP A 496 19.47 46.64 -17.06
CA ASP A 496 20.85 46.29 -17.41
C ASP A 496 21.64 45.92 -16.14
N GLY A 497 21.86 44.62 -15.94
CA GLY A 497 22.51 44.04 -14.77
C GLY A 497 21.78 42.83 -14.17
N ASP A 498 20.45 42.75 -14.30
CA ASP A 498 19.62 41.67 -13.71
C ASP A 498 19.64 40.40 -14.58
N THR A 499 20.84 39.86 -14.88
CA THR A 499 21.05 38.73 -15.81
C THR A 499 20.25 37.48 -15.44
N ASP A 500 20.11 37.20 -14.15
CA ASP A 500 19.30 36.08 -13.64
C ASP A 500 17.84 36.13 -14.11
N ILE A 501 17.25 37.33 -14.19
CA ILE A 501 15.86 37.51 -14.66
C ILE A 501 15.81 37.46 -16.18
N GLN A 502 16.82 38.01 -16.86
CA GLN A 502 16.94 37.87 -18.32
C GLN A 502 17.03 36.40 -18.75
N ASP A 503 17.73 35.57 -17.96
CA ASP A 503 17.89 34.15 -18.22
C ASP A 503 16.61 33.37 -17.92
N LEU A 504 16.01 33.60 -16.75
CA LEU A 504 14.75 33.00 -16.33
C LEU A 504 13.59 33.28 -17.32
N LEU A 505 13.51 34.50 -17.87
CA LEU A 505 12.51 34.86 -18.88
C LEU A 505 12.82 34.35 -20.30
N ARG A 506 14.07 33.94 -20.56
CA ARG A 506 14.50 33.30 -21.82
C ARG A 506 14.42 31.77 -21.78
N GLY A 507 14.41 31.16 -20.59
CA GLY A 507 14.33 29.71 -20.40
C GLY A 507 15.38 28.95 -21.20
N ASP A 508 14.94 27.99 -22.00
CA ASP A 508 15.79 27.18 -22.88
C ASP A 508 16.71 28.00 -23.80
N ALA A 509 16.30 29.21 -24.20
CA ALA A 509 17.15 30.08 -25.03
C ALA A 509 18.34 30.66 -24.25
N ALA A 510 18.20 30.88 -22.94
CA ALA A 510 19.31 31.29 -22.08
C ALA A 510 20.18 30.10 -21.64
N LEU A 511 19.57 28.94 -21.36
CA LEU A 511 20.29 27.67 -21.17
C LEU A 511 21.16 27.36 -22.40
N LEU A 512 20.62 27.53 -23.61
CA LEU A 512 21.33 27.31 -24.87
C LEU A 512 22.39 28.39 -25.15
N ASP A 513 22.15 29.66 -24.81
CA ASP A 513 23.15 30.74 -24.89
C ASP A 513 24.30 30.52 -23.89
N ALA A 514 23.98 30.10 -22.66
CA ALA A 514 24.97 29.74 -21.64
C ALA A 514 25.82 28.55 -22.07
N ALA A 515 25.20 27.48 -22.58
CA ALA A 515 25.89 26.32 -23.12
C ALA A 515 26.78 26.68 -24.32
N LYS A 516 26.28 27.47 -25.29
CA LYS A 516 27.06 27.95 -26.45
C LYS A 516 28.25 28.84 -26.06
N LYS A 517 28.15 29.56 -24.95
CA LYS A 517 29.24 30.39 -24.37
C LYS A 517 30.10 29.65 -23.35
N GLY A 518 29.87 28.36 -23.11
CA GLY A 518 30.62 27.55 -22.13
C GLY A 518 30.42 27.98 -20.66
N CYS A 519 29.36 28.74 -20.35
CA CYS A 519 29.13 29.34 -19.04
C CYS A 519 28.50 28.32 -18.07
N LEU A 520 29.30 27.38 -17.58
CA LEU A 520 28.84 26.19 -16.85
C LEU A 520 28.00 26.52 -15.60
N ALA A 521 28.38 27.53 -14.81
CA ALA A 521 27.64 27.97 -13.63
C ALA A 521 26.21 28.46 -13.94
N ARG A 522 25.99 29.02 -15.14
CA ARG A 522 24.69 29.48 -15.66
C ARG A 522 23.84 28.32 -16.21
N VAL A 523 24.46 27.17 -16.48
CA VAL A 523 23.79 25.90 -16.86
C VAL A 523 23.40 25.06 -15.64
N GLN A 524 24.26 24.98 -14.61
CA GLN A 524 24.04 24.12 -13.43
C GLN A 524 22.88 24.57 -12.53
N LYS A 525 22.37 25.80 -12.66
CA LYS A 525 21.36 26.43 -11.81
C LYS A 525 19.92 25.86 -11.97
N LEU A 526 19.74 24.66 -12.57
CA LEU A 526 18.50 24.28 -13.29
C LEU A 526 17.99 22.79 -13.21
N ILE A 527 18.41 21.86 -12.29
CA ILE A 527 18.23 20.36 -12.50
C ILE A 527 17.57 19.39 -11.43
N VAL A 528 18.28 18.79 -10.44
CA VAL A 528 18.15 17.35 -9.95
C VAL A 528 17.26 17.02 -8.70
N ASP A 529 16.64 15.81 -8.57
CA ASP A 529 16.44 15.01 -7.28
C ASP A 529 15.90 13.52 -7.38
N GLY A 530 15.77 12.71 -6.28
CA GLY A 530 15.17 11.31 -6.28
C GLY A 530 15.10 10.46 -4.95
N GLU A 531 14.32 9.34 -4.88
CA GLU A 531 13.93 8.57 -3.63
C GLU A 531 13.85 6.99 -3.69
N TYR A 532 13.58 6.32 -2.53
CA TYR A 532 13.15 4.90 -2.38
C TYR A 532 11.66 4.68 -2.76
N HIS A 533 11.38 3.79 -3.71
CA HIS A 533 10.01 3.52 -4.21
C HIS A 533 9.54 2.07 -4.08
N TYR A 534 8.37 1.86 -3.46
CA TYR A 534 7.69 0.56 -3.39
C TYR A 534 6.77 0.34 -4.60
N ASN A 535 6.78 -0.87 -5.17
CA ASN A 535 5.83 -1.26 -6.20
C ASN A 535 4.57 -1.87 -5.57
N PHE A 536 3.52 -1.07 -5.41
CA PHE A 536 2.25 -1.50 -4.83
C PHE A 536 1.33 -2.26 -5.81
N THR A 537 1.63 -2.37 -7.11
CA THR A 537 0.69 -2.86 -8.15
C THR A 537 -0.07 -4.14 -7.77
N TYR A 538 0.58 -5.22 -7.33
CA TYR A 538 -0.13 -6.46 -6.98
C TYR A 538 -0.99 -6.37 -5.71
N LEU A 539 -0.69 -5.42 -4.82
CA LEU A 539 -1.50 -5.13 -3.65
C LEU A 539 -2.65 -4.18 -4.01
N ASP A 540 -2.42 -3.22 -4.92
CA ASP A 540 -3.47 -2.39 -5.53
C ASP A 540 -4.51 -3.26 -6.25
N GLU A 541 -4.07 -4.20 -7.10
CA GLU A 541 -4.93 -5.19 -7.78
C GLU A 541 -5.75 -6.03 -6.79
N LEU A 542 -5.14 -6.48 -5.69
CA LEU A 542 -5.83 -7.27 -4.66
C LEU A 542 -6.86 -6.42 -3.90
N MET A 543 -6.51 -5.20 -3.51
CA MET A 543 -7.40 -4.30 -2.78
C MET A 543 -8.53 -3.79 -3.69
N GLU A 544 -8.27 -3.56 -4.97
CA GLU A 544 -9.30 -3.27 -5.97
C GLU A 544 -10.24 -4.47 -6.17
N LEU A 545 -9.72 -5.69 -6.25
CA LEU A 545 -10.56 -6.89 -6.35
C LEU A 545 -11.46 -7.07 -5.12
N LEU A 546 -10.94 -6.81 -3.91
CA LEU A 546 -11.73 -6.83 -2.68
C LEU A 546 -12.83 -5.74 -2.72
N GLN A 547 -12.46 -4.49 -3.02
CA GLN A 547 -13.39 -3.35 -3.09
C GLN A 547 -14.45 -3.52 -4.19
N GLN A 548 -14.09 -4.09 -5.34
CA GLN A 548 -15.02 -4.46 -6.41
C GLN A 548 -16.08 -5.46 -5.92
N ASN A 549 -15.71 -6.37 -5.02
CA ASN A 549 -16.61 -7.37 -4.43
C ASN A 549 -17.23 -6.94 -3.08
N ASN A 550 -17.12 -5.66 -2.67
CA ASN A 550 -17.57 -5.13 -1.37
C ASN A 550 -16.94 -5.82 -0.14
N LEU A 551 -15.71 -6.32 -0.25
CA LEU A 551 -14.98 -6.96 0.84
C LEU A 551 -13.95 -6.00 1.47
N GLN A 552 -13.78 -6.09 2.79
CA GLN A 552 -12.70 -5.42 3.53
C GLN A 552 -11.59 -6.44 3.87
N PRO A 553 -10.31 -6.03 3.92
CA PRO A 553 -9.24 -6.89 4.37
C PRO A 553 -9.23 -7.02 5.91
N GLY A 554 -9.08 -8.26 6.40
CA GLY A 554 -8.23 -8.48 7.57
C GLY A 554 -6.80 -8.28 7.11
N PHE A 555 -6.17 -7.19 7.53
CA PHE A 555 -4.89 -6.75 6.99
C PHE A 555 -3.76 -7.19 7.93
N GLU A 556 -3.42 -8.47 7.86
CA GLU A 556 -2.19 -9.01 8.44
C GLU A 556 -0.98 -8.26 7.85
N LEU A 557 -0.19 -7.64 8.72
CA LEU A 557 1.07 -6.98 8.32
C LEU A 557 2.18 -8.06 8.19
N MET A 558 1.97 -9.01 7.28
CA MET A 558 2.71 -10.26 7.18
C MET A 558 3.55 -10.37 5.89
N GLY A 559 4.70 -11.06 5.98
CA GLY A 559 5.55 -11.42 4.84
C GLY A 559 6.73 -10.47 4.61
N SER A 560 7.61 -10.83 3.65
CA SER A 560 8.79 -10.03 3.30
C SER A 560 8.88 -9.72 1.80
N ILE A 561 8.96 -8.44 1.45
CA ILE A 561 9.14 -7.99 0.06
C ILE A 561 10.54 -8.40 -0.42
N ASN A 562 10.63 -9.40 -1.31
CA ASN A 562 11.89 -9.87 -1.92
C ASN A 562 13.04 -10.20 -0.92
N ASN A 563 12.73 -10.55 0.34
CA ASN A 563 13.68 -10.70 1.45
C ASN A 563 14.39 -9.38 1.89
N THR A 564 13.84 -8.20 1.57
CA THR A 564 14.31 -6.90 2.10
C THR A 564 14.21 -6.84 3.63
N PHE A 565 13.23 -7.52 4.21
CA PHE A 565 13.13 -7.75 5.65
C PHE A 565 13.57 -9.18 5.97
N SER A 566 14.46 -9.32 6.95
CA SER A 566 15.17 -10.55 7.29
C SER A 566 15.49 -10.69 8.79
N ASP A 567 15.44 -9.61 9.56
CA ASP A 567 15.74 -9.56 11.00
C ASP A 567 15.07 -8.33 11.63
N PHE A 568 14.13 -8.53 12.55
CA PHE A 568 13.45 -7.43 13.26
C PHE A 568 14.15 -6.98 14.56
N GLU A 569 15.32 -7.51 14.91
CA GLU A 569 16.25 -6.82 15.83
C GLU A 569 17.11 -5.77 15.09
N ASN A 570 17.22 -5.85 13.75
CA ASN A 570 17.85 -4.83 12.93
C ASN A 570 16.99 -3.55 12.85
N LYS A 571 17.39 -2.54 13.62
CA LYS A 571 16.69 -1.24 13.74
C LYS A 571 16.45 -0.53 12.40
N THR A 572 17.31 -0.71 11.39
CA THR A 572 17.08 -0.12 10.06
C THR A 572 15.90 -0.79 9.36
N GLN A 573 15.77 -2.11 9.46
CA GLN A 573 14.62 -2.85 8.93
C GLN A 573 13.34 -2.54 9.71
N VAL A 574 13.42 -2.37 11.04
CA VAL A 574 12.29 -1.90 11.88
C VAL A 574 11.80 -0.51 11.44
N CYS A 575 12.72 0.43 11.16
CA CYS A 575 12.38 1.77 10.68
C CYS A 575 11.80 1.77 9.26
N GLU A 576 12.36 1.00 8.33
CA GLU A 576 11.82 0.93 6.97
C GLU A 576 10.51 0.12 6.91
N TRP A 577 10.29 -0.83 7.82
CA TRP A 577 9.00 -1.50 7.99
C TRP A 577 7.93 -0.50 8.45
N ARG A 578 8.24 0.36 9.44
CA ARG A 578 7.38 1.49 9.82
C ARG A 578 7.06 2.39 8.61
N ARG A 579 8.05 2.74 7.78
CA ARG A 579 7.85 3.53 6.55
C ARG A 579 6.97 2.81 5.53
N LEU A 580 7.17 1.51 5.32
CA LEU A 580 6.32 0.68 4.46
C LEU A 580 4.87 0.66 4.96
N VAL A 581 4.64 0.43 6.26
CA VAL A 581 3.30 0.43 6.86
C VAL A 581 2.64 1.79 6.73
N TYR A 582 3.37 2.88 7.00
CA TYR A 582 2.91 4.26 6.77
C TYR A 582 2.51 4.51 5.31
N LEU A 583 3.39 4.20 4.35
CA LEU A 583 3.11 4.41 2.93
C LEU A 583 1.95 3.53 2.43
N THR A 584 1.80 2.32 2.96
CA THR A 584 0.67 1.42 2.66
C THR A 584 -0.64 2.01 3.17
N ALA A 585 -0.66 2.48 4.42
CA ALA A 585 -1.83 3.10 5.04
C ALA A 585 -2.21 4.42 4.35
N GLN A 586 -1.25 5.33 4.15
CA GLN A 586 -1.45 6.60 3.44
C GLN A 586 -1.99 6.35 2.03
N ARG A 587 -1.37 5.43 1.25
CA ARG A 587 -1.82 5.09 -0.11
C ARG A 587 -3.29 4.68 -0.15
N TYR A 588 -3.74 3.84 0.77
CA TYR A 588 -5.14 3.39 0.77
C TYR A 588 -6.10 4.41 1.40
N ILE A 589 -5.65 5.27 2.32
CA ILE A 589 -6.41 6.45 2.77
C ILE A 589 -6.63 7.41 1.61
N GLU A 590 -5.62 7.67 0.78
CA GLU A 590 -5.73 8.51 -0.43
C GLU A 590 -6.62 7.87 -1.51
N LYS A 591 -6.57 6.54 -1.65
CA LYS A 591 -7.31 5.79 -2.69
C LYS A 591 -8.77 5.51 -2.34
N TYR A 592 -9.10 5.29 -1.06
CA TYR A 592 -10.43 4.85 -0.61
C TYR A 592 -11.08 5.74 0.46
N GLY A 593 -10.34 6.70 1.03
CA GLY A 593 -10.79 7.56 2.12
C GLY A 593 -10.55 6.97 3.51
N LEU A 594 -10.24 7.83 4.48
CA LEU A 594 -9.98 7.41 5.87
C LEU A 594 -11.17 6.66 6.48
N ASP A 595 -12.40 7.09 6.21
CA ASP A 595 -13.63 6.47 6.72
C ASP A 595 -13.80 4.99 6.32
N VAL A 596 -13.17 4.57 5.21
CA VAL A 596 -13.14 3.17 4.75
C VAL A 596 -11.97 2.42 5.41
N VAL A 597 -10.77 3.00 5.42
CA VAL A 597 -9.56 2.32 5.92
C VAL A 597 -9.54 2.19 7.45
N SER A 598 -10.19 3.08 8.21
CA SER A 598 -10.34 2.94 9.66
C SER A 598 -11.25 1.78 10.09
N GLN A 599 -12.08 1.26 9.16
CA GLN A 599 -12.88 0.05 9.38
C GLN A 599 -12.06 -1.23 9.20
N TRP A 600 -10.91 -1.17 8.53
CA TRP A 600 -10.05 -2.33 8.38
C TRP A 600 -9.49 -2.75 9.74
N ASN A 601 -9.27 -4.06 9.90
CA ASN A 601 -8.61 -4.64 11.06
C ASN A 601 -7.16 -4.91 10.66
N PHE A 602 -6.20 -4.11 11.12
CA PHE A 602 -4.79 -4.43 10.92
C PHE A 602 -4.33 -5.42 12.00
N GLU A 603 -3.67 -6.49 11.58
CA GLU A 603 -3.33 -7.64 12.42
C GLU A 603 -1.81 -7.84 12.48
N THR A 604 -1.33 -8.53 13.52
CA THR A 604 0.04 -9.04 13.55
C THR A 604 0.32 -10.12 12.50
N TRP A 605 1.59 -10.50 12.36
CA TRP A 605 2.00 -11.69 11.62
C TRP A 605 1.35 -12.94 12.25
N ASN A 606 0.79 -13.83 11.42
CA ASN A 606 0.02 -15.00 11.84
C ASN A 606 0.83 -15.99 12.72
N GLU A 607 0.19 -16.59 13.73
CA GLU A 607 0.65 -17.66 14.62
C GLU A 607 2.16 -17.58 14.97
N PRO A 608 2.63 -16.48 15.59
CA PRO A 608 4.05 -16.22 15.84
C PRO A 608 4.76 -17.30 16.67
N ASN A 609 4.04 -18.12 17.45
CA ASN A 609 4.64 -19.24 18.17
C ASN A 609 4.85 -20.49 17.31
N ASN A 610 4.14 -20.63 16.19
CA ASN A 610 4.38 -21.65 15.17
C ASN A 610 5.57 -21.29 14.25
N LYS A 611 6.00 -20.03 14.27
CA LYS A 611 7.24 -19.51 13.67
C LYS A 611 7.30 -19.57 12.14
N ASP A 612 6.16 -19.47 11.46
CA ASP A 612 6.10 -19.39 9.99
C ASP A 612 6.42 -17.95 9.51
N PHE A 613 7.69 -17.57 9.65
CA PHE A 613 8.21 -16.23 9.36
C PHE A 613 8.94 -16.12 8.01
N ASP A 614 8.62 -16.99 7.03
CA ASP A 614 9.38 -17.16 5.78
C ASP A 614 10.90 -17.33 6.04
N ASN A 615 11.73 -16.40 5.55
CA ASN A 615 13.18 -16.33 5.77
C ASN A 615 13.56 -15.30 6.85
N VAL A 616 12.59 -14.75 7.59
CA VAL A 616 12.81 -13.69 8.58
C VAL A 616 13.22 -14.29 9.93
N THR A 617 14.36 -13.84 10.44
CA THR A 617 14.76 -14.11 11.83
C THR A 617 13.90 -13.26 12.76
N MET A 618 12.85 -13.88 13.30
CA MET A 618 11.99 -13.28 14.32
C MET A 618 12.32 -13.90 15.67
N THR A 619 12.93 -13.13 16.57
CA THR A 619 13.01 -13.44 18.00
C THR A 619 11.80 -12.84 18.72
N ILE A 620 11.61 -13.14 20.01
CA ILE A 620 10.56 -12.49 20.82
C ILE A 620 10.77 -10.97 20.82
N GLN A 621 12.00 -10.48 20.99
CA GLN A 621 12.28 -9.04 20.93
C GLN A 621 12.09 -8.46 19.52
N GLY A 622 12.48 -9.21 18.48
CA GLY A 622 12.19 -8.86 17.09
C GLY A 622 10.69 -8.69 16.85
N PHE A 623 9.85 -9.58 17.37
CA PHE A 623 8.39 -9.49 17.24
C PHE A 623 7.80 -8.27 17.97
N LEU A 624 8.34 -7.89 19.13
CA LEU A 624 7.94 -6.64 19.81
C LEU A 624 8.38 -5.39 19.02
N ASN A 625 9.58 -5.40 18.43
CA ASN A 625 10.04 -4.30 17.57
C ASN A 625 9.20 -4.18 16.29
N TYR A 626 8.84 -5.32 15.68
CA TYR A 626 7.92 -5.43 14.55
C TYR A 626 6.54 -4.84 14.90
N TYR A 627 5.97 -5.23 16.04
CA TYR A 627 4.69 -4.70 16.51
C TYR A 627 4.73 -3.18 16.72
N ASP A 628 5.78 -2.69 17.36
CA ASP A 628 6.00 -1.25 17.54
C ASP A 628 6.12 -0.50 16.21
N ALA A 629 6.76 -1.08 15.19
CA ALA A 629 6.85 -0.50 13.86
C ALA A 629 5.49 -0.48 13.13
N CYS A 630 4.70 -1.54 13.24
CA CYS A 630 3.31 -1.60 12.76
C CYS A 630 2.46 -0.51 13.43
N LEU A 631 2.47 -0.46 14.76
CA LEU A 631 1.70 0.52 15.54
C LEU A 631 2.11 1.97 15.21
N SER A 632 3.42 2.21 15.05
CA SER A 632 3.95 3.52 14.67
C SER A 632 3.48 3.92 13.27
N GLY A 633 3.70 3.07 12.26
CA GLY A 633 3.42 3.40 10.86
C GLY A 633 1.93 3.64 10.59
N LEU A 634 1.06 2.90 11.27
CA LEU A 634 -0.39 3.15 11.23
C LEU A 634 -0.75 4.49 11.89
N ARG A 635 -0.20 4.79 13.07
CA ARG A 635 -0.44 6.06 13.79
C ARG A 635 0.10 7.29 13.03
N ASP A 636 1.24 7.15 12.36
CA ASP A 636 1.82 8.18 11.50
C ASP A 636 0.86 8.56 10.35
N ALA A 637 0.14 7.58 9.80
CA ALA A 637 -0.84 7.80 8.72
C ALA A 637 -2.20 8.29 9.25
N SER A 638 -2.72 7.68 10.32
CA SER A 638 -3.83 8.21 11.11
C SER A 638 -3.99 7.48 12.44
N VAL A 639 -4.19 8.24 13.53
CA VAL A 639 -4.55 7.71 14.86
C VAL A 639 -5.93 7.03 14.92
N SER A 640 -6.71 7.07 13.83
CA SER A 640 -8.00 6.36 13.70
C SER A 640 -7.85 4.92 13.19
N LEU A 641 -6.64 4.48 12.79
CA LEU A 641 -6.39 3.11 12.35
C LEU A 641 -6.21 2.17 13.55
N ARG A 642 -6.79 0.96 13.47
CA ARG A 642 -6.83 -0.02 14.56
C ARG A 642 -5.87 -1.18 14.28
N LEU A 643 -5.01 -1.48 15.25
CA LEU A 643 -4.09 -2.62 15.26
C LEU A 643 -4.40 -3.57 16.43
N GLY A 644 -4.48 -4.87 16.14
CA GLY A 644 -4.61 -5.94 17.13
C GLY A 644 -3.54 -7.03 16.99
N GLY A 645 -3.77 -8.15 17.69
CA GLY A 645 -2.91 -9.32 17.70
C GLY A 645 -3.15 -10.19 18.96
N PRO A 646 -2.38 -11.27 19.20
CA PRO A 646 -1.27 -11.77 18.38
C PRO A 646 -1.66 -12.68 17.21
N GLY A 647 -2.94 -13.06 17.04
CA GLY A 647 -3.36 -14.02 15.99
C GLY A 647 -2.81 -15.43 16.25
N ASP A 648 -3.03 -15.97 17.45
CA ASP A 648 -2.37 -17.20 17.90
C ASP A 648 -3.22 -18.01 18.89
N SER A 649 -2.88 -19.29 19.07
CA SER A 649 -3.51 -20.18 20.06
C SER A 649 -3.31 -19.75 21.51
N CYS A 650 -2.33 -18.90 21.86
CA CYS A 650 -2.13 -18.33 23.20
C CYS A 650 -2.20 -19.37 24.35
N HIS A 651 -1.48 -20.49 24.21
CA HIS A 651 -1.40 -21.52 25.22
C HIS A 651 -0.75 -21.01 26.51
N THR A 652 -1.16 -21.57 27.66
CA THR A 652 -0.71 -21.13 28.99
C THR A 652 0.83 -21.13 29.10
N PRO A 653 1.44 -20.18 29.83
CA PRO A 653 2.90 -20.10 29.93
C PRO A 653 3.52 -21.43 30.42
N PRO A 654 4.65 -21.87 29.85
CA PRO A 654 5.54 -21.15 28.93
C PRO A 654 5.25 -21.34 27.43
N HIS A 655 4.11 -21.93 27.03
CA HIS A 655 3.95 -22.55 25.70
C HIS A 655 3.81 -21.57 24.52
N SER A 656 3.10 -20.44 24.66
CA SER A 656 3.00 -19.39 23.62
C SER A 656 3.75 -18.11 24.02
N PRO A 657 5.10 -18.13 24.12
CA PRO A 657 5.88 -17.01 24.67
C PRO A 657 5.74 -15.69 23.90
N TYR A 658 5.54 -15.71 22.57
CA TYR A 658 5.35 -14.49 21.78
C TYR A 658 4.07 -13.75 22.17
N CYS A 659 3.00 -14.49 22.50
CA CYS A 659 1.72 -13.91 22.90
C CYS A 659 1.80 -13.23 24.26
N TRP A 660 2.35 -13.94 25.25
CA TRP A 660 2.48 -13.41 26.60
C TRP A 660 3.48 -12.26 26.65
N ALA A 661 4.52 -12.27 25.81
CA ALA A 661 5.41 -11.14 25.62
C ALA A 661 4.70 -9.93 25.00
N LEU A 662 3.93 -10.10 23.91
CA LEU A 662 3.18 -9.00 23.28
C LEU A 662 2.17 -8.38 24.25
N LEU A 663 1.39 -9.22 24.94
CA LEU A 663 0.39 -8.75 25.90
C LEU A 663 1.03 -8.03 27.09
N GLN A 664 2.16 -8.52 27.61
CA GLN A 664 2.93 -7.82 28.66
C GLN A 664 3.50 -6.49 28.15
N HIS A 665 4.09 -6.46 26.96
CA HIS A 665 4.66 -5.27 26.32
C HIS A 665 3.62 -4.17 26.12
N CYS A 666 2.45 -4.52 25.57
CA CYS A 666 1.34 -3.60 25.38
C CYS A 666 0.70 -3.15 26.71
N HIS A 667 0.68 -4.01 27.73
CA HIS A 667 0.13 -3.67 29.06
C HIS A 667 1.04 -2.72 29.83
N ASP A 668 2.35 -2.96 29.82
CA ASP A 668 3.34 -2.20 30.58
C ASP A 668 3.83 -0.95 29.84
N GLY A 669 3.45 -0.79 28.56
CA GLY A 669 3.84 0.36 27.73
C GLY A 669 5.33 0.43 27.41
N GLN A 670 6.05 -0.70 27.44
CA GLN A 670 7.52 -0.78 27.30
C GLN A 670 8.01 -0.64 25.85
N HIS A 671 7.38 0.26 25.09
CA HIS A 671 7.69 0.48 23.68
C HIS A 671 9.13 0.97 23.45
N THR A 672 9.67 0.59 22.29
CA THR A 672 10.90 1.11 21.70
C THR A 672 10.89 2.64 21.64
N HIS A 673 12.09 3.26 21.60
CA HIS A 673 12.26 4.73 21.71
C HIS A 673 11.42 5.55 20.72
N THR A 674 11.03 4.97 19.58
CA THR A 674 10.18 5.56 18.54
C THR A 674 8.78 5.95 19.03
N LEU A 675 8.18 5.19 19.95
CA LEU A 675 6.79 5.35 20.38
C LEU A 675 6.59 6.22 21.63
N LYS A 676 7.68 6.62 22.31
CA LYS A 676 7.60 7.41 23.55
C LYS A 676 6.89 8.76 23.41
N ASN A 677 6.74 9.27 22.19
CA ASN A 677 6.00 10.50 21.89
C ASN A 677 4.46 10.34 21.98
N HIS A 678 3.94 9.12 22.17
CA HIS A 678 2.50 8.81 22.08
C HIS A 678 1.97 8.08 23.32
N ALA A 679 2.55 8.34 24.50
CA ALA A 679 2.32 7.58 25.73
C ALA A 679 0.85 7.50 26.20
N ASP A 680 0.02 8.51 25.89
CA ASP A 680 -1.40 8.56 26.29
C ASP A 680 -2.35 7.79 25.36
N THR A 681 -1.84 7.05 24.37
CA THR A 681 -2.67 6.39 23.34
C THR A 681 -2.59 4.87 23.37
N GLN A 682 -3.76 4.23 23.29
CA GLN A 682 -3.99 2.80 23.49
C GLN A 682 -3.08 1.91 22.63
N SER A 683 -2.30 1.05 23.30
CA SER A 683 -1.20 0.25 22.73
C SER A 683 -1.66 -0.95 21.89
N ILE A 684 -2.86 -1.47 22.13
CA ILE A 684 -3.50 -2.56 21.40
C ILE A 684 -5.02 -2.36 21.39
N HIS A 685 -5.66 -2.53 20.23
CA HIS A 685 -7.07 -2.14 20.02
C HIS A 685 -8.05 -3.31 20.17
N TYR A 686 -7.60 -4.53 19.96
CA TYR A 686 -8.35 -5.78 20.16
C TYR A 686 -7.37 -6.95 20.36
N ILE A 687 -7.86 -8.07 20.90
CA ILE A 687 -7.06 -9.29 21.11
C ILE A 687 -7.58 -10.41 20.20
N ALA A 688 -6.71 -10.92 19.32
CA ALA A 688 -6.97 -11.99 18.37
C ALA A 688 -6.44 -13.34 18.89
N LEU A 689 -7.27 -14.39 18.84
CA LEU A 689 -7.02 -15.69 19.48
C LEU A 689 -7.51 -16.86 18.62
N HIS A 690 -6.61 -17.72 18.15
CA HIS A 690 -6.95 -18.88 17.32
C HIS A 690 -7.42 -20.07 18.17
N LYS A 691 -8.72 -20.16 18.44
CA LYS A 691 -9.30 -21.28 19.20
C LYS A 691 -10.08 -22.22 18.30
N LYS A 692 -9.54 -23.43 18.14
CA LYS A 692 -10.04 -24.48 17.23
C LYS A 692 -10.65 -25.65 18.01
N GLY A 693 -11.66 -26.29 17.42
CA GLY A 693 -12.60 -27.18 18.12
C GLY A 693 -12.17 -28.63 18.36
N GLY A 694 -11.05 -29.08 17.78
CA GLY A 694 -10.59 -30.48 17.90
C GLY A 694 -11.54 -31.52 17.29
N GLY A 695 -12.50 -31.10 16.45
CA GLY A 695 -13.58 -31.92 15.90
C GLY A 695 -14.95 -31.67 16.55
N SER A 696 -15.04 -30.78 17.54
CA SER A 696 -16.28 -30.43 18.25
C SER A 696 -16.44 -28.91 18.34
N THR A 697 -17.67 -28.42 18.48
CA THR A 697 -17.96 -26.97 18.50
C THR A 697 -17.68 -26.34 19.86
N LEU A 698 -18.11 -26.99 20.95
CA LEU A 698 -18.06 -26.43 22.31
C LEU A 698 -16.64 -26.09 22.82
N PRO A 699 -15.58 -26.86 22.52
CA PRO A 699 -14.22 -26.53 22.95
C PRO A 699 -13.71 -25.18 22.43
N ILE A 700 -14.25 -24.64 21.33
CA ILE A 700 -13.86 -23.33 20.79
C ILE A 700 -14.12 -22.24 21.84
N LEU A 701 -15.37 -22.14 22.31
CA LEU A 701 -15.74 -21.13 23.31
C LEU A 701 -15.08 -21.40 24.67
N GLN A 702 -14.97 -22.67 25.10
CA GLN A 702 -14.36 -23.01 26.39
C GLN A 702 -12.90 -22.55 26.46
N GLN A 703 -12.09 -22.92 25.47
CA GLN A 703 -10.69 -22.47 25.40
C GLN A 703 -10.56 -20.95 25.28
N LEU A 704 -11.49 -20.28 24.59
CA LEU A 704 -11.49 -18.82 24.43
C LEU A 704 -11.76 -18.12 25.78
N ILE A 705 -12.79 -18.55 26.50
CA ILE A 705 -13.15 -18.02 27.83
C ILE A 705 -12.01 -18.27 28.82
N GLU A 706 -11.48 -19.51 28.90
CA GLU A 706 -10.37 -19.86 29.79
C GLU A 706 -9.12 -19.00 29.55
N THR A 707 -8.78 -18.78 28.28
CA THR A 707 -7.61 -17.96 27.89
C THR A 707 -7.83 -16.49 28.20
N MET A 708 -9.00 -15.94 27.87
CA MET A 708 -9.31 -14.54 28.20
C MET A 708 -9.44 -14.29 29.69
N GLN A 709 -9.94 -15.25 30.48
CA GLN A 709 -9.92 -15.17 31.94
C GLN A 709 -8.50 -15.18 32.51
N GLU A 710 -7.52 -15.82 31.85
CA GLU A 710 -6.12 -15.66 32.21
C GLU A 710 -5.55 -14.30 31.81
N ILE A 711 -5.82 -13.84 30.58
CA ILE A 711 -5.39 -12.52 30.08
C ILE A 711 -5.93 -11.41 31.00
N GLN A 712 -7.22 -11.38 31.30
CA GLN A 712 -7.86 -10.37 32.17
C GLN A 712 -7.50 -10.46 33.66
N ARG A 713 -6.88 -11.57 34.08
CA ARG A 713 -6.31 -11.79 35.43
C ARG A 713 -4.86 -11.33 35.52
N ARG A 714 -4.08 -11.45 34.43
CA ARG A 714 -2.70 -10.93 34.33
C ARG A 714 -2.66 -9.44 33.98
N PHE A 715 -3.58 -9.01 33.12
CA PHE A 715 -3.62 -7.69 32.49
C PHE A 715 -5.01 -7.04 32.68
N PRO A 716 -5.32 -6.47 33.86
CA PRO A 716 -6.67 -5.99 34.16
C PRO A 716 -7.18 -4.88 33.22
N LEU A 717 -6.28 -4.12 32.60
CA LEU A 717 -6.59 -3.08 31.61
C LEU A 717 -7.25 -3.66 30.33
N PHE A 718 -7.04 -4.94 30.02
CA PHE A 718 -7.56 -5.57 28.80
C PHE A 718 -9.00 -6.10 28.93
N ARG A 719 -9.69 -5.85 30.04
CA ARG A 719 -11.07 -6.33 30.28
C ARG A 719 -12.11 -5.77 29.31
N SER A 720 -11.91 -4.55 28.80
CA SER A 720 -12.81 -3.88 27.86
C SER A 720 -12.45 -4.13 26.39
N LEU A 721 -11.27 -4.71 26.09
CA LEU A 721 -10.83 -4.92 24.71
C LEU A 721 -11.77 -5.87 23.96
N PRO A 722 -12.15 -5.55 22.71
CA PRO A 722 -12.73 -6.52 21.79
C PRO A 722 -11.87 -7.77 21.68
N VAL A 723 -12.51 -8.94 21.70
CA VAL A 723 -11.88 -10.25 21.55
C VAL A 723 -12.34 -10.85 20.23
N TYR A 724 -11.39 -11.24 19.39
CA TYR A 724 -11.62 -11.90 18.11
C TYR A 724 -11.20 -13.38 18.21
N ASN A 725 -11.91 -14.26 17.52
CA ASN A 725 -11.42 -15.60 17.16
C ASN A 725 -11.51 -15.71 15.64
N ASP A 726 -10.39 -15.37 15.02
CA ASP A 726 -10.19 -15.05 13.62
C ASP A 726 -9.97 -16.31 12.76
N GLU A 727 -9.48 -17.39 13.36
CA GLU A 727 -9.52 -18.74 12.79
C GLU A 727 -10.28 -19.75 13.69
N ALA A 728 -11.57 -19.49 13.92
CA ALA A 728 -12.48 -20.26 14.79
C ALA A 728 -12.95 -21.59 14.18
N ASP A 729 -12.02 -22.46 13.79
CA ASP A 729 -12.33 -23.66 13.02
C ASP A 729 -12.78 -24.86 13.89
N PRO A 730 -13.76 -25.67 13.44
CA PRO A 730 -14.03 -26.97 14.05
C PRO A 730 -12.83 -27.91 14.12
N LEU A 731 -11.89 -27.85 13.16
CA LEU A 731 -10.67 -28.67 13.15
C LEU A 731 -9.52 -28.06 12.34
N VAL A 732 -8.31 -28.12 12.91
CA VAL A 732 -7.04 -27.62 12.36
C VAL A 732 -6.53 -28.40 11.13
N GLY A 733 -5.89 -27.69 10.20
CA GLY A 733 -5.37 -28.22 8.94
C GLY A 733 -6.47 -28.26 7.87
N TRP A 734 -6.61 -27.16 7.13
CA TRP A 734 -7.66 -26.95 6.13
C TRP A 734 -7.62 -27.97 4.98
N ASN A 735 -6.41 -28.41 4.60
CA ASN A 735 -6.13 -29.30 3.48
C ASN A 735 -6.49 -30.78 3.73
N LYS A 736 -6.71 -31.19 4.98
CA LYS A 736 -7.04 -32.58 5.35
C LYS A 736 -8.39 -32.99 4.73
N PRO A 737 -8.46 -34.06 3.91
CA PRO A 737 -9.71 -34.50 3.30
C PRO A 737 -10.61 -35.16 4.34
N LEU A 738 -11.76 -34.53 4.63
CA LEU A 738 -12.75 -35.04 5.56
C LEU A 738 -14.15 -34.93 4.94
N VAL A 739 -14.92 -36.01 4.95
CA VAL A 739 -16.23 -36.06 4.28
C VAL A 739 -17.19 -35.01 4.83
N TRP A 740 -17.21 -34.78 6.15
CA TRP A 740 -18.07 -33.77 6.79
C TRP A 740 -17.78 -32.32 6.34
N ARG A 741 -16.59 -32.03 5.78
CA ARG A 741 -16.25 -30.72 5.21
C ARG A 741 -16.88 -30.45 3.84
N ALA A 742 -17.47 -31.47 3.22
CA ALA A 742 -18.06 -31.39 1.89
C ALA A 742 -19.51 -30.87 1.87
N ASP A 743 -20.27 -31.12 2.94
CA ASP A 743 -21.74 -31.10 2.95
C ASP A 743 -22.34 -30.22 4.07
N VAL A 744 -23.61 -30.46 4.44
CA VAL A 744 -24.32 -29.67 5.47
C VAL A 744 -23.78 -29.94 6.88
N THR A 745 -22.96 -30.97 7.09
CA THR A 745 -22.34 -31.25 8.40
C THR A 745 -21.46 -30.08 8.84
N TYR A 746 -20.53 -29.63 7.99
CA TYR A 746 -19.69 -28.47 8.30
C TYR A 746 -20.53 -27.18 8.41
N ALA A 747 -21.50 -26.98 7.53
CA ALA A 747 -22.39 -25.82 7.57
C ALA A 747 -23.13 -25.70 8.93
N ALA A 748 -23.69 -26.81 9.43
CA ALA A 748 -24.38 -26.86 10.71
C ALA A 748 -23.43 -26.70 11.91
N MET A 749 -22.17 -27.14 11.80
CA MET A 749 -21.15 -26.88 12.82
C MET A 749 -20.83 -25.38 12.91
N VAL A 750 -20.58 -24.69 11.78
CA VAL A 750 -20.25 -23.24 11.77
C VAL A 750 -21.37 -22.39 12.38
N ILE A 751 -22.64 -22.67 12.04
CA ILE A 751 -23.78 -21.98 12.69
C ILE A 751 -23.84 -22.29 14.18
N LYS A 752 -23.55 -23.53 14.60
CA LYS A 752 -23.55 -23.92 16.01
C LYS A 752 -22.39 -23.29 16.79
N ASP A 753 -21.23 -23.06 16.16
CA ASP A 753 -20.11 -22.33 16.76
C ASP A 753 -20.51 -20.87 17.06
N LEU A 754 -21.13 -20.20 16.08
CA LEU A 754 -21.66 -18.84 16.24
C LEU A 754 -22.73 -18.74 17.34
N LEU A 755 -23.73 -19.62 17.31
CA LEU A 755 -24.82 -19.63 18.30
C LEU A 755 -24.36 -19.96 19.72
N ILE A 756 -23.27 -20.72 19.89
CA ILE A 756 -22.71 -21.03 21.21
C ILE A 756 -22.04 -19.78 21.82
N ALA A 757 -21.39 -18.94 21.02
CA ALA A 757 -20.63 -17.78 21.49
C ALA A 757 -21.49 -16.65 22.12
N ASP A 758 -22.79 -16.63 21.83
CA ASP A 758 -23.78 -15.68 22.38
C ASP A 758 -24.28 -16.08 23.78
N VAL A 759 -24.20 -17.37 24.13
CA VAL A 759 -24.83 -17.90 25.36
C VAL A 759 -23.99 -17.56 26.60
N ASN A 760 -24.43 -16.54 27.33
CA ASN A 760 -23.98 -16.20 28.69
C ASN A 760 -22.51 -15.73 28.76
N ASN A 761 -22.10 -14.91 27.79
CA ASN A 761 -20.72 -14.50 27.60
C ASN A 761 -20.23 -13.51 28.69
N THR A 762 -18.97 -13.66 29.13
CA THR A 762 -18.32 -12.85 30.19
C THR A 762 -17.16 -12.02 29.67
N ILE A 763 -16.87 -12.09 28.37
CA ILE A 763 -15.80 -11.34 27.69
C ILE A 763 -16.41 -10.52 26.54
N ASN A 764 -15.74 -9.44 26.13
CA ASN A 764 -16.18 -8.59 25.02
C ASN A 764 -15.88 -9.26 23.67
N PHE A 765 -16.54 -10.39 23.38
CA PHE A 765 -16.36 -11.12 22.12
C PHE A 765 -17.05 -10.37 20.97
N THR A 766 -16.31 -10.07 19.91
CA THR A 766 -16.74 -9.11 18.87
C THR A 766 -16.62 -9.66 17.45
N LEU A 767 -15.76 -10.65 17.20
CA LEU A 767 -15.57 -11.22 15.86
C LEU A 767 -15.31 -12.72 15.93
N LEU A 768 -16.00 -13.47 15.07
CA LEU A 768 -15.75 -14.88 14.79
C LEU A 768 -15.56 -15.03 13.29
N SER A 769 -14.40 -15.50 12.86
CA SER A 769 -14.11 -15.86 11.46
C SER A 769 -13.81 -17.35 11.34
N ASN A 770 -14.15 -17.93 10.20
CA ASN A 770 -13.86 -19.32 9.85
C ASN A 770 -12.91 -19.28 8.66
N ASP A 771 -11.68 -19.79 8.83
CA ASP A 771 -10.66 -19.71 7.80
C ASP A 771 -10.89 -20.78 6.72
N ASN A 772 -11.79 -20.47 5.79
CA ASN A 772 -12.27 -21.40 4.78
C ASN A 772 -12.31 -20.79 3.36
N ALA A 773 -11.63 -19.66 3.14
CA ALA A 773 -11.53 -19.03 1.82
C ALA A 773 -10.60 -19.77 0.83
N PHE A 774 -9.90 -20.83 1.27
CA PHE A 774 -8.97 -21.59 0.42
C PHE A 774 -9.61 -22.19 -0.84
N LEU A 775 -8.78 -22.35 -1.87
CA LEU A 775 -9.11 -23.07 -3.09
C LEU A 775 -8.74 -24.55 -2.96
N SER A 776 -9.72 -25.44 -3.12
CA SER A 776 -9.51 -26.90 -3.01
C SER A 776 -8.56 -27.44 -4.08
N TYR A 777 -7.78 -28.47 -3.77
CA TYR A 777 -6.91 -29.17 -4.72
C TYR A 777 -7.45 -30.56 -5.08
N TYR A 778 -7.14 -31.03 -6.28
CA TYR A 778 -7.32 -32.43 -6.68
C TYR A 778 -6.50 -33.36 -5.76
N PRO A 779 -7.01 -34.56 -5.39
CA PRO A 779 -8.30 -35.17 -5.72
C PRO A 779 -9.35 -34.95 -4.60
N HIS A 780 -9.38 -33.75 -4.01
CA HIS A 780 -10.13 -33.43 -2.79
C HIS A 780 -11.00 -32.17 -2.97
N GLN A 781 -11.63 -32.05 -4.14
CA GLN A 781 -12.42 -30.91 -4.60
C GLN A 781 -13.46 -30.43 -3.56
N PHE A 782 -14.12 -31.36 -2.85
CA PHE A 782 -15.13 -31.03 -1.84
C PHE A 782 -14.65 -31.18 -0.38
N THR A 783 -13.73 -32.10 -0.09
CA THR A 783 -13.46 -32.59 1.28
C THR A 783 -12.46 -31.75 2.08
N GLN A 784 -11.94 -30.66 1.50
CA GLN A 784 -11.09 -29.67 2.20
C GLN A 784 -11.94 -28.57 2.85
N ARG A 785 -11.37 -27.82 3.81
CA ARG A 785 -12.03 -26.71 4.52
C ARG A 785 -12.09 -25.48 3.60
N THR A 786 -13.10 -25.48 2.73
CA THR A 786 -13.28 -24.49 1.66
C THR A 786 -14.75 -24.04 1.56
N LEU A 787 -14.99 -22.77 1.19
CA LEU A 787 -16.31 -22.24 0.83
C LEU A 787 -16.80 -22.73 -0.54
N THR A 788 -15.87 -23.05 -1.44
CA THR A 788 -16.16 -23.53 -2.79
C THR A 788 -15.44 -24.85 -3.08
N ALA A 789 -15.98 -25.64 -4.01
CA ALA A 789 -15.28 -26.76 -4.62
C ALA A 789 -14.73 -26.32 -5.99
N ARG A 790 -13.40 -26.35 -6.14
CA ARG A 790 -12.68 -25.97 -7.36
C ARG A 790 -12.42 -27.19 -8.25
N PHE A 791 -12.78 -27.07 -9.51
CA PHE A 791 -12.46 -28.00 -10.58
C PHE A 791 -11.55 -27.32 -11.62
N GLN A 792 -10.49 -28.01 -12.04
CA GLN A 792 -9.53 -27.53 -13.03
C GLN A 792 -9.72 -28.34 -14.31
N ILE A 793 -10.46 -27.80 -15.28
CA ILE A 793 -10.94 -28.53 -16.46
C ILE A 793 -9.86 -28.54 -17.55
N ASN A 794 -8.83 -29.33 -17.29
CA ASN A 794 -7.59 -29.40 -18.09
C ASN A 794 -7.74 -30.19 -19.40
N ASN A 795 -8.84 -30.92 -19.59
CA ASN A 795 -9.11 -31.76 -20.77
C ASN A 795 -9.77 -30.99 -21.94
N THR A 796 -9.59 -29.67 -22.01
CA THR A 796 -10.14 -28.80 -23.07
C THR A 796 -9.05 -27.96 -23.71
N HIS A 797 -9.29 -27.47 -24.94
CA HIS A 797 -8.28 -26.77 -25.74
C HIS A 797 -7.70 -25.52 -25.05
N THR A 798 -8.53 -24.83 -24.27
CA THR A 798 -8.10 -23.77 -23.35
C THR A 798 -8.56 -24.19 -21.94
N PRO A 799 -7.64 -24.67 -21.07
CA PRO A 799 -7.98 -25.06 -19.71
C PRO A 799 -8.66 -23.93 -18.93
N TYR A 800 -9.74 -24.26 -18.22
CA TYR A 800 -10.51 -23.30 -17.43
C TYR A 800 -10.81 -23.83 -16.03
N VAL A 801 -11.22 -22.93 -15.14
CA VAL A 801 -11.54 -23.26 -13.74
C VAL A 801 -13.05 -23.12 -13.52
N GLN A 802 -13.63 -24.10 -12.84
CA GLN A 802 -15.02 -24.06 -12.40
C GLN A 802 -15.09 -24.07 -10.87
N PHE A 803 -16.01 -23.29 -10.33
CA PHE A 803 -16.33 -23.27 -8.91
C PHE A 803 -17.78 -23.71 -8.68
N LEU A 804 -17.98 -24.49 -7.62
CA LEU A 804 -19.28 -24.87 -7.08
C LEU A 804 -19.39 -24.36 -5.65
N ARG A 805 -20.57 -23.88 -5.27
CA ARG A 805 -20.86 -23.39 -3.92
C ARG A 805 -21.01 -24.59 -2.98
N LYS A 806 -20.24 -24.65 -1.89
CA LYS A 806 -20.43 -25.69 -0.87
C LYS A 806 -21.48 -25.24 0.16
N PRO A 807 -22.17 -26.17 0.85
CA PRO A 807 -23.27 -25.80 1.74
C PRO A 807 -22.87 -24.84 2.88
N VAL A 808 -21.61 -24.84 3.32
CA VAL A 808 -21.11 -23.85 4.29
C VAL A 808 -21.22 -22.40 3.78
N LEU A 809 -20.89 -22.14 2.50
CA LEU A 809 -21.06 -20.80 1.90
C LEU A 809 -22.55 -20.45 1.73
N THR A 810 -23.39 -21.43 1.39
CA THR A 810 -24.85 -21.27 1.37
C THR A 810 -25.39 -20.85 2.75
N ALA A 811 -24.90 -21.48 3.82
CA ALA A 811 -25.28 -21.17 5.20
C ALA A 811 -24.84 -19.77 5.65
N MET A 812 -23.70 -19.24 5.20
CA MET A 812 -23.34 -17.84 5.44
C MET A 812 -24.37 -16.87 4.82
N GLY A 813 -24.93 -17.21 3.66
CA GLY A 813 -26.04 -16.44 3.06
C GLY A 813 -27.34 -16.51 3.87
N LEU A 814 -27.59 -17.59 4.61
CA LEU A 814 -28.70 -17.67 5.57
C LEU A 814 -28.43 -16.83 6.82
N LEU A 815 -27.19 -16.81 7.32
CA LEU A 815 -26.79 -15.96 8.45
C LEU A 815 -26.89 -14.47 8.13
N ALA A 816 -26.61 -14.04 6.89
CA ALA A 816 -26.78 -12.65 6.47
C ALA A 816 -28.25 -12.16 6.54
N LEU A 817 -29.22 -13.08 6.46
CA LEU A 817 -30.65 -12.82 6.65
C LEU A 817 -31.08 -12.81 8.13
N LEU A 818 -30.14 -12.89 9.09
CA LEU A 818 -30.43 -12.60 10.49
C LEU A 818 -30.65 -11.10 10.70
N ASP A 819 -31.88 -10.70 10.48
CA ASP A 819 -32.60 -9.71 11.25
C ASP A 819 -34.00 -10.28 11.53
N VAL A 820 -34.78 -9.60 12.34
CA VAL A 820 -36.20 -9.96 12.49
C VAL A 820 -36.92 -9.72 11.13
N LEU A 821 -37.55 -10.78 10.58
CA LEU A 821 -38.76 -10.78 9.68
C LEU A 821 -38.58 -11.15 8.10
N TYR A 822 -39.00 -12.18 7.21
CA TYR A 822 -39.84 -13.48 6.91
C TYR A 822 -39.12 -14.58 6.05
N VAL A 823 -39.37 -15.88 6.28
CA VAL A 823 -39.33 -17.05 5.34
C VAL A 823 -38.71 -18.27 6.02
N MET A 824 -39.30 -19.46 5.79
CA MET A 824 -38.67 -20.75 6.14
C MET A 824 -37.68 -21.18 5.05
N ARG A 825 -36.40 -21.34 5.40
CA ARG A 825 -35.35 -21.85 4.52
C ARG A 825 -34.65 -23.05 5.19
N TYR A 826 -34.72 -24.22 4.57
CA TYR A 826 -34.26 -25.50 5.12
C TYR A 826 -33.19 -26.20 4.26
N MET A 827 -32.11 -26.69 4.87
CA MET A 827 -31.06 -27.45 4.17
C MET A 827 -30.56 -28.65 4.99
N ASP A 828 -30.33 -29.77 4.31
CA ASP A 828 -29.76 -31.01 4.84
C ASP A 828 -28.94 -31.77 3.77
N ASN A 829 -28.37 -32.91 4.16
CA ASN A 829 -27.60 -33.78 3.27
C ASN A 829 -28.45 -34.53 2.21
N MET A 830 -29.77 -34.44 2.23
CA MET A 830 -30.69 -35.03 1.25
C MET A 830 -31.17 -34.04 0.17
N VAL A 831 -31.18 -32.73 0.47
CA VAL A 831 -31.75 -31.68 -0.42
C VAL A 831 -30.77 -30.59 -0.87
N SER A 832 -29.55 -30.56 -0.31
CA SER A 832 -28.53 -29.55 -0.56
C SER A 832 -27.10 -30.12 -0.49
N ASN A 833 -26.82 -31.18 -1.26
CA ASN A 833 -25.55 -31.90 -1.21
C ASN A 833 -24.92 -32.10 -2.61
N PRO A 834 -24.16 -31.11 -3.13
CA PRO A 834 -23.49 -31.22 -4.44
C PRO A 834 -22.44 -32.34 -4.47
N TYR A 835 -21.76 -32.58 -3.33
CA TYR A 835 -20.76 -33.62 -3.18
C TYR A 835 -21.35 -35.02 -3.39
N GLU A 836 -22.52 -35.30 -2.82
CA GLU A 836 -23.16 -36.62 -2.98
C GLU A 836 -23.54 -36.89 -4.43
N VAL A 837 -24.07 -35.91 -5.17
CA VAL A 837 -24.40 -36.12 -6.58
C VAL A 837 -23.17 -36.21 -7.47
N TRP A 838 -22.07 -35.48 -7.18
CA TRP A 838 -20.78 -35.72 -7.83
C TRP A 838 -20.23 -37.14 -7.54
N ARG A 839 -20.35 -37.62 -6.29
CA ARG A 839 -19.94 -38.97 -5.87
C ARG A 839 -20.76 -40.05 -6.58
N LEU A 840 -22.08 -39.88 -6.69
CA LEU A 840 -22.98 -40.79 -7.40
C LEU A 840 -22.76 -40.82 -8.93
N MET A 841 -22.15 -39.79 -9.51
CA MET A 841 -21.66 -39.79 -10.90
C MET A 841 -20.34 -40.55 -11.09
N GLY A 842 -19.81 -41.21 -10.06
CA GLY A 842 -18.50 -41.85 -10.09
C GLY A 842 -17.32 -40.91 -9.82
N SER A 843 -17.57 -39.76 -9.16
CA SER A 843 -16.56 -38.76 -8.81
C SER A 843 -15.70 -38.24 -9.98
N PRO A 844 -16.30 -37.79 -11.11
CA PRO A 844 -15.54 -37.38 -12.29
C PRO A 844 -14.61 -36.19 -12.03
N ASP A 845 -13.34 -36.31 -12.39
CA ASP A 845 -12.33 -35.24 -12.25
C ASP A 845 -12.55 -34.06 -13.20
N TYR A 846 -13.07 -34.37 -14.40
CA TYR A 846 -13.46 -33.39 -15.41
C TYR A 846 -14.95 -33.55 -15.74
N PRO A 847 -15.88 -33.08 -14.88
CA PRO A 847 -17.30 -33.22 -15.14
C PRO A 847 -17.70 -32.45 -16.41
N SER A 848 -18.55 -33.06 -17.24
CA SER A 848 -19.09 -32.41 -18.44
C SER A 848 -19.97 -31.21 -18.08
N VAL A 849 -20.24 -30.34 -19.07
CA VAL A 849 -21.17 -29.20 -18.92
C VAL A 849 -22.53 -29.64 -18.34
N GLN A 850 -23.06 -30.79 -18.78
CA GLN A 850 -24.30 -31.37 -18.26
C GLN A 850 -24.16 -31.87 -16.82
N GLN A 851 -23.05 -32.53 -16.47
CA GLN A 851 -22.78 -32.98 -15.11
C GLN A 851 -22.62 -31.79 -14.15
N LEU A 852 -21.88 -30.74 -14.54
CA LEU A 852 -21.78 -29.50 -13.78
C LEU A 852 -23.16 -28.86 -13.55
N THR A 853 -24.02 -28.80 -14.56
CA THR A 853 -25.39 -28.29 -14.43
C THR A 853 -26.24 -29.15 -13.48
N GLN A 854 -26.08 -30.48 -13.48
CA GLN A 854 -26.76 -31.38 -12.54
C GLN A 854 -26.23 -31.26 -11.11
N ILE A 855 -24.92 -31.06 -10.91
CA ILE A 855 -24.30 -30.85 -9.59
C ILE A 855 -24.68 -29.47 -9.02
N ARG A 856 -24.70 -28.41 -9.84
CA ARG A 856 -25.33 -27.11 -9.50
C ARG A 856 -26.82 -27.26 -9.20
N GLY A 857 -27.47 -28.20 -9.87
CA GLY A 857 -28.81 -28.69 -9.54
C GLY A 857 -28.99 -29.23 -8.11
N GLN A 858 -27.90 -29.48 -7.36
CA GLN A 858 -27.84 -29.85 -5.94
C GLN A 858 -27.05 -28.89 -5.04
N GLU A 859 -26.58 -27.76 -5.57
CA GLU A 859 -26.43 -26.56 -4.72
C GLU A 859 -27.80 -26.25 -4.09
N VAL A 860 -28.92 -26.63 -4.75
CA VAL A 860 -30.28 -26.48 -4.20
C VAL A 860 -31.33 -27.47 -4.74
N THR A 861 -32.13 -28.06 -3.84
CA THR A 861 -33.50 -28.66 -3.98
C THR A 861 -33.67 -30.14 -4.34
N ARG A 862 -34.48 -30.84 -3.52
CA ARG A 862 -35.84 -31.32 -3.88
C ARG A 862 -36.68 -31.48 -2.58
N ALA A 863 -38.01 -31.38 -2.65
CA ALA A 863 -38.88 -31.31 -1.46
C ALA A 863 -39.50 -32.66 -1.01
N HIS A 864 -39.82 -32.75 0.30
CA HIS A 864 -40.78 -33.72 0.85
C HIS A 864 -41.75 -33.01 1.81
N THR A 865 -43.05 -33.04 1.49
CA THR A 865 -44.11 -32.37 2.28
C THR A 865 -44.34 -33.03 3.64
N HIS A 866 -44.36 -32.24 4.72
CA HIS A 866 -44.98 -32.61 6.00
C HIS A 866 -45.95 -31.51 6.43
N THR A 867 -47.21 -31.88 6.68
CA THR A 867 -48.30 -30.93 6.96
C THR A 867 -48.15 -30.27 8.32
N LEU A 868 -48.40 -28.95 8.38
CA LEU A 868 -48.48 -28.19 9.61
C LEU A 868 -49.81 -27.43 9.71
N ILE A 869 -50.44 -27.52 10.89
CA ILE A 869 -51.70 -26.87 11.25
C ILE A 869 -51.48 -26.17 12.59
N ILE A 870 -51.86 -24.91 12.70
CA ILE A 870 -52.37 -24.30 13.95
C ILE A 870 -53.17 -23.04 13.60
N LYS A 871 -54.18 -22.72 14.41
CA LYS A 871 -55.08 -21.56 14.26
C LYS A 871 -54.51 -20.33 14.92
N LEU A 872 -54.80 -19.14 14.38
CA LEU A 872 -54.66 -17.81 14.99
C LEU A 872 -55.76 -16.86 14.44
N SER A 873 -55.92 -15.67 15.03
CA SER A 873 -57.29 -15.21 15.38
C SER A 873 -57.64 -13.72 15.09
N ASP A 874 -57.91 -13.32 13.84
CA ASP A 874 -58.35 -11.94 13.41
C ASP A 874 -57.21 -10.92 13.09
N PRO A 875 -57.40 -9.85 12.28
CA PRO A 875 -56.64 -9.59 11.03
C PRO A 875 -55.41 -8.63 11.17
N ASP A 876 -54.53 -8.41 10.18
CA ASP A 876 -54.79 -8.04 8.77
C ASP A 876 -53.88 -8.67 7.70
N PHE A 877 -54.52 -9.04 6.58
CA PHE A 877 -54.02 -9.27 5.21
C PHE A 877 -52.50 -9.35 4.92
N LEU A 878 -51.94 -10.57 5.02
CA LEU A 878 -50.85 -11.01 4.15
C LEU A 878 -51.35 -12.01 3.09
N CYS A 879 -50.71 -12.03 1.93
CA CYS A 879 -50.97 -12.94 0.80
C CYS A 879 -49.63 -13.28 0.14
N VAL A 880 -49.48 -14.50 -0.43
CA VAL A 880 -48.19 -14.98 -0.95
C VAL A 880 -48.35 -15.94 -2.14
N CYS A 881 -47.41 -15.87 -3.11
CA CYS A 881 -47.14 -16.90 -4.12
C CYS A 881 -45.68 -17.45 -4.03
N VAL A 882 -45.41 -18.54 -4.76
CA VAL A 882 -44.47 -19.63 -4.39
C VAL A 882 -43.04 -19.53 -5.00
N ARG A 883 -42.08 -20.26 -4.39
CA ARG A 883 -40.67 -20.62 -4.76
C ARG A 883 -39.54 -19.61 -4.45
N VAL A 884 -38.48 -20.12 -3.79
CA VAL A 884 -37.09 -19.58 -3.78
C VAL A 884 -36.02 -20.72 -3.65
N GLN A 885 -34.79 -20.56 -4.18
CA GLN A 885 -33.63 -21.42 -3.84
C GLN A 885 -32.81 -20.98 -2.59
N ASP A 886 -31.54 -21.41 -2.54
CA ASP A 886 -30.52 -21.30 -1.50
C ASP A 886 -30.84 -22.02 -0.19
N ALA A 887 -32.04 -22.58 -0.10
CA ALA A 887 -32.42 -23.73 0.70
C ALA A 887 -33.65 -24.39 0.01
N GLN A 888 -34.20 -25.47 0.57
CA GLN A 888 -35.63 -25.73 0.36
C GLN A 888 -36.40 -24.59 1.03
N THR A 889 -37.00 -23.72 0.22
CA THR A 889 -37.85 -22.64 0.71
C THR A 889 -39.31 -23.08 0.70
N ASP A 890 -39.86 -23.30 1.87
CA ASP A 890 -41.30 -23.52 2.04
C ASP A 890 -41.97 -22.15 2.25
N GLY A 891 -42.81 -21.76 1.29
CA GLY A 891 -43.56 -20.52 1.32
C GLY A 891 -43.09 -19.46 0.30
N PRO A 892 -43.10 -18.15 0.64
CA PRO A 892 -43.50 -17.58 1.94
C PRO A 892 -44.94 -17.95 2.36
N PHE A 893 -45.32 -17.66 3.59
CA PHE A 893 -46.69 -17.90 4.10
C PHE A 893 -47.21 -16.63 4.77
N PRO A 894 -48.53 -16.35 4.72
CA PRO A 894 -49.10 -15.26 5.50
C PRO A 894 -48.91 -15.56 6.99
N VAL A 895 -48.37 -14.59 7.74
CA VAL A 895 -48.30 -14.69 9.20
C VAL A 895 -49.74 -14.70 9.72
N PRO A 896 -50.19 -15.76 10.42
CA PRO A 896 -51.55 -15.82 10.93
C PRO A 896 -51.75 -14.77 12.02
N THR A 897 -52.87 -14.07 12.00
CA THR A 897 -52.88 -12.63 12.35
C THR A 897 -53.03 -12.29 13.84
N GLN A 898 -53.30 -13.26 14.73
CA GLN A 898 -53.41 -12.99 16.18
C GLN A 898 -53.06 -14.21 17.07
N GLY A 899 -51.92 -14.13 17.75
CA GLY A 899 -51.41 -15.11 18.74
C GLY A 899 -50.16 -15.90 18.28
N ASP A 900 -49.95 -17.10 18.84
CA ASP A 900 -48.68 -17.86 18.77
C ASP A 900 -48.48 -18.71 17.50
N LEU A 901 -47.56 -18.31 16.61
CA LEU A 901 -47.18 -19.13 15.45
C LEU A 901 -46.39 -20.37 15.90
N SER A 902 -46.99 -21.55 15.74
CA SER A 902 -46.40 -22.83 16.12
C SER A 902 -45.99 -23.68 14.92
N LEU A 903 -44.69 -24.03 14.83
CA LEU A 903 -44.13 -24.86 13.76
C LEU A 903 -43.51 -26.15 14.35
N ARG A 904 -43.94 -27.31 13.84
CA ARG A 904 -43.45 -28.65 14.21
C ARG A 904 -42.70 -29.28 13.04
N VAL A 905 -41.47 -28.81 12.79
CA VAL A 905 -40.62 -29.32 11.71
C VAL A 905 -39.87 -30.57 12.18
N LYS A 906 -39.82 -31.63 11.35
CA LYS A 906 -38.96 -32.78 11.59
C LYS A 906 -37.59 -32.53 10.97
N LEU A 907 -36.60 -32.23 11.80
CA LEU A 907 -35.23 -31.92 11.38
C LEU A 907 -34.32 -33.17 11.43
N PRO A 908 -33.74 -33.61 10.30
CA PRO A 908 -32.62 -34.55 10.26
C PRO A 908 -31.35 -33.96 10.87
N VAL A 909 -30.36 -34.82 11.09
CA VAL A 909 -29.03 -34.42 11.60
C VAL A 909 -27.98 -34.85 10.57
N PRO A 910 -27.18 -33.91 10.01
CA PRO A 910 -27.24 -32.46 10.17
C PRO A 910 -28.40 -31.83 9.37
N SER A 911 -28.91 -30.70 9.85
CA SER A 911 -29.72 -29.77 9.05
C SER A 911 -29.65 -28.35 9.63
N ILE A 912 -30.04 -27.36 8.84
CA ILE A 912 -30.23 -25.96 9.23
C ILE A 912 -31.65 -25.55 8.81
N LEU A 913 -32.34 -24.82 9.69
CA LEU A 913 -33.62 -24.18 9.39
C LEU A 913 -33.56 -22.71 9.84
N LEU A 914 -33.62 -21.78 8.89
CA LEU A 914 -33.86 -20.36 9.15
C LEU A 914 -35.36 -20.08 9.16
N ILE A 915 -35.85 -19.40 10.20
CA ILE A 915 -37.20 -18.83 10.27
C ILE A 915 -37.08 -17.32 10.49
N HIS A 916 -37.09 -16.60 9.39
CA HIS A 916 -37.29 -15.14 9.32
C HIS A 916 -38.85 -14.91 9.45
N LEU A 917 -39.39 -13.75 9.92
CA LEU A 917 -40.87 -13.43 10.18
C LEU A 917 -41.65 -12.10 9.63
N CYS A 918 -41.50 -11.58 8.38
CA CYS A 918 -41.76 -10.21 7.75
C CYS A 918 -43.00 -9.40 8.17
N ALA A 919 -42.76 -8.09 8.26
CA ALA A 919 -43.72 -7.03 7.93
C ALA A 919 -43.55 -6.54 6.47
N ARG A 920 -44.65 -6.11 5.83
CA ARG A 920 -44.65 -5.63 4.43
C ARG A 920 -44.19 -4.17 4.33
N SER A 921 -43.08 -3.91 3.65
CA SER A 921 -42.63 -2.53 3.34
C SER A 921 -43.65 -1.80 2.46
N THR A 922 -43.89 -0.52 2.73
CA THR A 922 -44.70 0.36 1.87
C THR A 922 -44.11 0.50 0.46
N HIS A 923 -42.78 0.46 0.36
CA HIS A 923 -42.04 0.52 -0.91
C HIS A 923 -41.78 -0.88 -1.48
N THR A 924 -41.60 -0.96 -2.80
CA THR A 924 -41.04 -2.13 -3.49
C THR A 924 -39.54 -2.26 -3.21
N PRO A 925 -38.90 -3.40 -3.56
CA PRO A 925 -37.44 -3.46 -3.63
C PRO A 925 -36.85 -2.34 -4.49
N GLY A 926 -35.68 -1.86 -4.10
CA GLY A 926 -34.89 -0.92 -4.90
C GLY A 926 -34.18 -1.58 -6.08
N GLN A 927 -33.38 -0.79 -6.81
CA GLN A 927 -32.73 -1.22 -8.05
C GLN A 927 -31.44 -2.00 -7.78
N VAL A 928 -31.27 -3.14 -8.46
CA VAL A 928 -30.00 -3.89 -8.47
C VAL A 928 -28.92 -3.10 -9.21
N LYS A 929 -27.71 -3.02 -8.65
CA LYS A 929 -26.59 -2.22 -9.20
C LYS A 929 -25.40 -3.10 -9.57
N GLY A 930 -24.50 -2.54 -10.39
CA GLY A 930 -23.17 -3.14 -10.64
C GLY A 930 -23.21 -4.56 -11.18
N LEU A 931 -24.14 -4.84 -12.11
CA LEU A 931 -24.15 -6.10 -12.85
C LEU A 931 -22.87 -6.23 -13.67
N CYS A 932 -22.12 -7.32 -13.50
CA CYS A 932 -20.91 -7.60 -14.24
C CYS A 932 -20.80 -9.09 -14.60
N PHE A 933 -19.84 -9.41 -15.47
CA PHE A 933 -19.63 -10.74 -16.02
C PHE A 933 -18.23 -11.26 -15.67
N VAL A 934 -18.13 -12.55 -15.38
CA VAL A 934 -16.89 -13.31 -15.30
C VAL A 934 -17.00 -14.44 -16.32
N SER A 935 -16.25 -14.29 -17.42
CA SER A 935 -16.18 -15.22 -18.54
C SER A 935 -15.51 -16.52 -18.09
N ILE A 936 -16.20 -17.67 -18.18
CA ILE A 936 -15.67 -18.95 -17.66
C ILE A 936 -15.09 -19.82 -18.78
N SER A 937 -15.88 -20.05 -19.82
CA SER A 937 -15.53 -20.87 -21.00
C SER A 937 -16.54 -20.61 -22.13
N LYS A 938 -16.34 -21.21 -23.31
CA LYS A 938 -17.32 -21.07 -24.39
C LYS A 938 -18.67 -21.66 -24.00
N GLY A 939 -19.70 -20.81 -23.97
CA GLY A 939 -21.04 -21.17 -23.53
C GLY A 939 -21.27 -21.13 -22.01
N GLN A 940 -20.34 -20.58 -21.22
CA GLN A 940 -20.47 -20.47 -19.77
C GLN A 940 -20.02 -19.10 -19.25
N VAL A 941 -20.92 -18.39 -18.57
CA VAL A 941 -20.67 -17.08 -17.96
C VAL A 941 -21.23 -17.04 -16.54
N LEU A 942 -20.47 -16.45 -15.61
CA LEU A 942 -20.93 -16.10 -14.26
C LEU A 942 -21.32 -14.62 -14.26
N MET A 943 -22.54 -14.30 -13.83
CA MET A 943 -22.96 -12.94 -13.56
C MET A 943 -22.93 -12.66 -12.06
N VAL A 944 -22.51 -11.45 -11.68
CA VAL A 944 -22.47 -10.96 -10.28
C VAL A 944 -23.09 -9.57 -10.24
N TRP A 945 -23.72 -9.19 -9.13
CA TRP A 945 -24.31 -7.87 -8.92
C TRP A 945 -24.23 -7.41 -7.47
N LYS A 946 -24.73 -6.20 -7.18
CA LYS A 946 -24.76 -5.58 -5.85
C LYS A 946 -26.17 -5.16 -5.46
N ASP A 947 -26.48 -5.29 -4.17
CA ASP A 947 -27.83 -5.18 -3.61
C ASP A 947 -27.98 -4.17 -2.47
N HIS A 948 -26.94 -3.37 -2.16
CA HIS A 948 -27.01 -2.27 -1.20
C HIS A 948 -28.21 -1.32 -1.43
N ASP A 949 -28.54 -1.02 -2.69
CA ASP A 949 -29.67 -0.18 -3.08
C ASP A 949 -31.04 -0.89 -3.05
N VAL A 950 -31.10 -2.20 -2.77
CA VAL A 950 -32.36 -2.98 -2.74
C VAL A 950 -33.20 -2.64 -1.51
N GLY A 951 -32.57 -2.22 -0.40
CA GLY A 951 -33.22 -1.60 0.76
C GLY A 951 -34.09 -2.52 1.63
N THR A 952 -34.12 -3.83 1.39
CA THR A 952 -34.86 -4.78 2.23
C THR A 952 -34.20 -6.16 2.24
N LYS A 953 -34.23 -6.84 3.39
CA LYS A 953 -33.91 -8.28 3.50
C LYS A 953 -35.09 -9.19 3.14
N CYS A 954 -36.31 -8.65 2.97
CA CYS A 954 -37.51 -9.43 2.58
C CYS A 954 -37.52 -9.84 1.08
N VAL A 955 -36.35 -10.17 0.50
CA VAL A 955 -36.15 -10.55 -0.90
C VAL A 955 -36.52 -12.01 -1.13
N LYS A 956 -37.51 -12.22 -2.01
CA LYS A 956 -37.83 -13.51 -2.62
C LYS A 956 -36.72 -13.93 -3.56
N THR A 957 -36.51 -13.19 -4.64
CA THR A 957 -35.53 -13.56 -5.66
C THR A 957 -34.85 -12.36 -6.30
N TYR A 958 -33.64 -12.59 -6.81
CA TYR A 958 -33.13 -11.89 -7.97
C TYR A 958 -33.63 -12.61 -9.23
N GLU A 959 -34.42 -11.93 -10.06
CA GLU A 959 -34.76 -12.43 -11.40
C GLU A 959 -33.67 -11.99 -12.38
N VAL A 960 -33.11 -12.96 -13.09
CA VAL A 960 -32.01 -12.79 -14.03
C VAL A 960 -32.54 -13.08 -15.43
N GLU A 961 -32.47 -12.09 -16.31
CA GLU A 961 -32.99 -12.19 -17.69
C GLU A 961 -31.88 -12.04 -18.72
N PHE A 962 -32.07 -12.73 -19.86
CA PHE A 962 -31.20 -12.73 -21.02
C PHE A 962 -31.99 -12.39 -22.30
N SER A 963 -31.36 -11.69 -23.23
CA SER A 963 -31.91 -11.34 -24.54
C SER A 963 -30.84 -11.46 -25.62
N ARG A 964 -31.20 -12.06 -26.77
CA ARG A 964 -30.33 -12.24 -27.94
C ARG A 964 -30.31 -11.04 -28.90
N ASP A 965 -31.31 -10.19 -28.79
CA ASP A 965 -31.64 -9.09 -29.72
C ASP A 965 -31.62 -7.70 -29.05
N GLY A 966 -31.47 -7.64 -27.72
CA GLY A 966 -31.57 -6.43 -26.91
C GLY A 966 -33.01 -5.99 -26.61
N VAL A 967 -34.02 -6.78 -27.04
CA VAL A 967 -35.45 -6.41 -26.99
C VAL A 967 -36.27 -7.48 -26.26
N SER A 968 -36.10 -8.74 -26.67
CA SER A 968 -36.84 -9.90 -26.20
C SER A 968 -36.11 -10.56 -25.02
N PHE A 969 -36.42 -10.12 -23.80
CA PHE A 969 -35.84 -10.68 -22.57
C PHE A 969 -36.62 -11.90 -22.06
N GLN A 970 -35.89 -12.92 -21.63
CA GLN A 970 -36.42 -14.15 -21.00
C GLN A 970 -35.67 -14.44 -19.70
N ARG A 971 -36.40 -14.82 -18.65
CA ARG A 971 -35.81 -15.21 -17.36
C ARG A 971 -35.08 -16.55 -17.50
N ILE A 972 -33.79 -16.56 -17.16
CA ILE A 972 -32.90 -17.73 -17.30
C ILE A 972 -32.67 -18.49 -15.99
N ASN A 973 -32.81 -17.83 -14.83
CA ASN A 973 -32.82 -18.53 -13.56
C ASN A 973 -34.22 -19.11 -13.27
N PHE A 974 -34.51 -20.27 -13.87
CA PHE A 974 -35.76 -21.05 -13.68
C PHE A 974 -36.05 -21.41 -12.22
N ARG A 975 -35.02 -21.35 -11.40
CA ARG A 975 -35.08 -21.38 -9.95
C ARG A 975 -34.49 -20.05 -9.46
N ASP A 976 -35.19 -19.45 -8.53
CA ASP A 976 -34.96 -18.14 -7.88
C ASP A 976 -33.72 -18.12 -6.97
N THR A 977 -33.04 -17.00 -6.73
CA THR A 977 -31.91 -16.97 -5.76
C THR A 977 -31.85 -15.67 -4.95
N VAL A 978 -31.31 -15.72 -3.73
CA VAL A 978 -30.93 -14.56 -2.92
C VAL A 978 -29.41 -14.32 -2.88
N PHE A 979 -28.61 -15.20 -3.48
CA PHE A 979 -27.21 -14.89 -3.72
C PHE A 979 -27.12 -13.89 -4.88
N THR A 980 -26.22 -12.92 -4.75
CA THR A 980 -25.99 -11.86 -5.74
C THR A 980 -25.17 -12.32 -6.96
N SER A 981 -25.30 -13.60 -7.33
CA SER A 981 -24.57 -14.21 -8.45
C SER A 981 -25.31 -15.41 -9.06
N HIS A 982 -25.13 -15.62 -10.37
CA HIS A 982 -25.72 -16.74 -11.10
C HIS A 982 -24.82 -17.18 -12.27
N THR A 983 -24.54 -18.49 -12.38
CA THR A 983 -23.81 -19.06 -13.52
C THR A 983 -24.78 -19.52 -14.60
N PHE A 984 -24.79 -18.84 -15.74
CA PHE A 984 -25.55 -19.25 -16.91
C PHE A 984 -24.77 -20.27 -17.75
N THR A 985 -25.46 -21.33 -18.18
CA THR A 985 -24.91 -22.44 -18.97
C THR A 985 -26.08 -23.08 -19.74
N PRO A 986 -26.49 -22.50 -20.89
CA PRO A 986 -27.60 -23.01 -21.70
C PRO A 986 -27.18 -24.21 -22.54
N GLU A 987 -28.13 -25.11 -22.85
CA GLU A 987 -27.88 -26.26 -23.73
C GLU A 987 -27.45 -25.86 -25.16
N SER A 988 -27.86 -24.67 -25.62
CA SER A 988 -27.44 -24.10 -26.90
C SER A 988 -26.02 -23.51 -26.89
N LEU A 989 -25.34 -23.47 -25.73
CA LEU A 989 -24.05 -22.80 -25.49
C LEU A 989 -24.04 -21.30 -25.88
N GLU A 990 -25.22 -20.69 -26.01
CA GLU A 990 -25.39 -19.32 -26.52
C GLU A 990 -25.57 -18.34 -25.35
N VAL A 991 -24.45 -17.74 -24.93
CA VAL A 991 -24.38 -16.78 -23.82
C VAL A 991 -24.24 -15.32 -24.29
N CYS A 992 -24.12 -15.09 -25.59
CA CYS A 992 -23.87 -13.77 -26.17
C CYS A 992 -25.16 -12.96 -26.32
N GLY A 993 -25.16 -11.73 -25.79
CA GLY A 993 -26.36 -10.88 -25.79
C GLY A 993 -26.40 -9.92 -24.61
N TRP A 994 -27.62 -9.57 -24.19
CA TRP A 994 -27.90 -8.56 -23.18
C TRP A 994 -28.52 -9.20 -21.94
N TYR A 995 -28.11 -8.74 -20.76
CA TYR A 995 -28.56 -9.24 -19.47
C TYR A 995 -29.07 -8.11 -18.58
N ARG A 996 -30.01 -8.44 -17.69
CA ARG A 996 -30.49 -7.53 -16.64
C ARG A 996 -30.98 -8.32 -15.43
N VAL A 997 -30.89 -7.73 -14.24
CA VAL A 997 -31.29 -8.35 -12.97
C VAL A 997 -32.20 -7.43 -12.18
N ARG A 998 -33.22 -7.97 -11.50
CA ARG A 998 -34.05 -7.21 -10.55
C ARG A 998 -34.30 -8.00 -9.26
N ALA A 999 -34.47 -7.29 -8.15
CA ALA A 999 -34.99 -7.87 -6.91
C ALA A 999 -36.53 -8.02 -6.99
N VAL A 1000 -37.06 -9.04 -6.32
CA VAL A 1000 -38.49 -9.29 -6.10
C VAL A 1000 -38.69 -9.64 -4.64
N ASP A 1001 -39.68 -9.05 -3.96
CA ASP A 1001 -39.98 -9.33 -2.54
C ASP A 1001 -40.94 -10.52 -2.34
N PHE A 1002 -41.16 -10.90 -1.07
CA PHE A 1002 -42.08 -11.98 -0.69
C PHE A 1002 -43.57 -11.72 -0.98
N TRP A 1003 -43.94 -10.54 -1.48
CA TRP A 1003 -45.28 -10.22 -1.99
C TRP A 1003 -45.29 -10.12 -3.52
N ASP A 1004 -44.29 -10.74 -4.17
CA ASP A 1004 -44.08 -10.79 -5.62
C ASP A 1004 -43.98 -9.41 -6.28
N ARG A 1005 -43.59 -8.37 -5.51
CA ARG A 1005 -43.35 -7.03 -6.05
C ARG A 1005 -41.93 -6.94 -6.60
N ALA A 1006 -41.83 -6.83 -7.91
CA ALA A 1006 -40.60 -6.52 -8.61
C ALA A 1006 -40.12 -5.08 -8.29
N GLY A 1007 -38.84 -4.96 -7.95
CA GLY A 1007 -38.10 -3.69 -8.05
C GLY A 1007 -37.67 -3.39 -9.48
N PRO A 1008 -37.05 -2.22 -9.73
CA PRO A 1008 -36.50 -1.88 -11.04
C PRO A 1008 -35.37 -2.84 -11.45
N TYR A 1009 -35.30 -3.17 -12.75
CA TYR A 1009 -34.13 -3.83 -13.31
C TYR A 1009 -32.89 -2.95 -13.18
N SER A 1010 -31.72 -3.60 -13.06
CA SER A 1010 -30.41 -3.00 -13.29
C SER A 1010 -30.32 -2.31 -14.65
N SER A 1011 -29.22 -1.59 -14.86
CA SER A 1011 -28.72 -1.34 -16.23
C SER A 1011 -28.73 -2.64 -17.04
N ILE A 1012 -29.02 -2.51 -18.34
CA ILE A 1012 -28.93 -3.63 -19.28
C ILE A 1012 -27.47 -3.71 -19.75
N GLU A 1013 -26.78 -4.76 -19.34
CA GLU A 1013 -25.36 -4.95 -19.65
C GLU A 1013 -25.20 -6.00 -20.77
N ARG A 1014 -24.26 -5.76 -21.69
CA ARG A 1014 -24.01 -6.65 -22.84
C ARG A 1014 -22.78 -7.51 -22.59
N TYR A 1015 -22.92 -8.82 -22.81
CA TYR A 1015 -21.82 -9.77 -22.80
C TYR A 1015 -21.43 -10.17 -24.24
N THR A 1016 -20.12 -10.13 -24.53
CA THR A 1016 -19.55 -10.31 -25.87
C THR A 1016 -18.40 -11.32 -25.94
N ASP A 1017 -18.03 -11.93 -24.81
CA ASP A 1017 -16.83 -12.77 -24.74
C ASP A 1017 -17.17 -14.24 -25.03
N PHE A 1018 -16.27 -14.94 -25.73
CA PHE A 1018 -16.47 -16.32 -26.20
C PHE A 1018 -17.67 -16.53 -27.15
N CYS A 1019 -18.12 -15.48 -27.83
CA CYS A 1019 -18.89 -15.59 -29.06
C CYS A 1019 -18.03 -16.24 -30.18
#